data_AF-A0A8S0PFZ2-F1
#
_entry.id   AF-A0A8S0PFZ2-F1
#
_cell.length_a   1.000
_cell.length_b   1.000
_cell.length_c   1.000
_cell.angle_alpha   90.00
_cell.angle_beta   90.00
_cell.angle_gamma   90.00
#
_symmetry.space_group_name_H-M   'P 1'
#
loop_
_entity.id
_entity.type
_entity.pdbx_description
1 polymer ?
#
loop_
_entity_poly.entity_id
_entity_poly.type
_entity_poly.pdbx_seq_one_letter_code
_entity_poly.pdbx_strand_id
1 'polypeptide(L)'
;MGNNAILALLSICLFTYVIASFNSSTDEYALLAFKSQISDPNKILTKSWSRGTSFCNWIGITCGKRHTRVISLNLANMGLKGTIAREIGNLSFLRSLVISNNNFHGFIPYEIGNLSRLREIDMQHNDLHGPIPTSFGFLENLQKLILLSNVLNGLIPSQISNLSSLVEIDVANNSLLGSIPIDIGNNLPKLERIRISKNEISGSIPPSLGRCRKLKQISLSFNNLNGSIPMEIWNLSELQHLYLAKNNLIGSIPNGIGNLLSLQWLELGSNNLTGTIPYSIGNVSNLEIFNMDTNNIQGQIPQELGHLSLLKTIYFPVNHLVGEIPKSIFNLTNLLLLSLTLNEISGNLPSSMNNGLPVLESLYLAGNLLSGEIPSGISNFSKLSTLDLTQNSFSGQVPMTLGNLRDLQTLSLQYNQLTNDPSMVELDFLSPLTNCRQLKILRFGFNSFNGMLPKVLGNFSESVETITGGFCGIKGMIPSEIGNLSNIIYFAMGGNDLIGTIPDTMGQMRKMQKLIIRKNKLWGSIPVNLCNMVNLYYLQFTNNQLSGQLPWCLGNISSLQNIYLDYNGLTSTIPSTLWSNKEIQILELSHNLLIGSLSQEIGSLKSLRELHLSENQFSGDIPTNIGELQSLQNLTLSNNNLHGPIPESFGDLKELEYLDLSHNNLSGLIPKSLESLEYLKYFNVSFNKLGGEILNGGPFKNWTRDSFIGNGELCGASRFMVVACKSITSKSSSKTRYLKYILPSCALVACIVIFVVWFVRCNRNKPLPTQSSFPIALTIKRISYYEILSATNNFDEENLIGRGSIGSVYKGLFSDGTIAAIKVFNLDVEGALKSFDTECSILCNIRHRNLVKVITCCSNLDLKALVLEYMPKGNLSSWLYSSDYCQNIVQRLEIMIDVASALKYLHHEYTSPIVHCDLKPNNILLDEDMVARVVDFGISKLFKEDQRILQTKTLGTIGYMAPEYGSTGLISTMADVYSYGIMLMETFTKKKPTDPIFEGELTMRRWVVESFPDAIMQIVDIDVVDEVEENIRSIERCITSIMGLALECTSDLPEERLKMKDILIRLQKIKIEFPPGITMRISRDALVQQGP
;
A
#
# COMPACT_ATOMS: atom_id res chain seq x y z
N MET A 1 58.41 -68.35 -53.45
CA MET A 1 57.50 -67.21 -53.15
C MET A 1 57.79 -66.58 -51.77
N GLY A 2 59.07 -66.42 -51.36
CA GLY A 2 59.39 -66.01 -49.98
C GLY A 2 59.32 -64.50 -49.70
N ASN A 3 60.01 -63.70 -50.52
CA ASN A 3 60.34 -62.32 -50.15
C ASN A 3 59.13 -61.37 -50.08
N ASN A 4 58.10 -61.58 -50.90
CA ASN A 4 56.94 -60.68 -50.95
C ASN A 4 56.08 -60.75 -49.66
N ALA A 5 56.03 -61.91 -49.00
CA ALA A 5 55.32 -62.06 -47.71
C ALA A 5 56.04 -61.29 -46.59
N ILE A 6 57.38 -61.30 -46.59
CA ILE A 6 58.20 -60.58 -45.61
C ILE A 6 58.10 -59.07 -45.82
N LEU A 7 58.13 -58.58 -47.07
CA LEU A 7 57.87 -57.15 -47.35
C LEU A 7 56.43 -56.74 -46.98
N ALA A 8 55.42 -57.58 -47.21
CA ALA A 8 54.04 -57.29 -46.81
C ALA A 8 53.90 -57.18 -45.28
N LEU A 9 54.48 -58.13 -44.54
CA LEU A 9 54.47 -58.11 -43.06
C LEU A 9 55.27 -56.93 -42.50
N LEU A 10 56.44 -56.60 -43.05
CA LEU A 10 57.20 -55.41 -42.66
C LEU A 10 56.44 -54.12 -42.96
N SER A 11 55.82 -54.00 -44.13
CA SER A 11 54.97 -52.85 -44.47
C SER A 11 53.79 -52.72 -43.53
N ILE A 12 53.11 -53.82 -43.16
CA ILE A 12 51.98 -53.80 -42.21
C ILE A 12 52.45 -53.47 -40.78
N CYS A 13 53.62 -53.95 -40.35
CA CYS A 13 54.23 -53.58 -39.06
C CYS A 13 54.62 -52.09 -39.04
N LEU A 14 55.21 -51.58 -40.12
CA LEU A 14 55.51 -50.15 -40.27
C LEU A 14 54.24 -49.31 -40.32
N PHE A 15 53.20 -49.73 -41.06
CA PHE A 15 51.92 -49.02 -41.10
C PHE A 15 51.23 -48.97 -39.73
N THR A 16 51.26 -50.07 -38.96
CA THR A 16 50.68 -50.10 -37.61
C THR A 16 51.50 -49.31 -36.59
N TYR A 17 52.83 -49.31 -36.69
CA TYR A 17 53.70 -48.45 -35.86
C TYR A 17 53.54 -46.96 -36.18
N VAL A 18 53.36 -46.61 -37.47
CA VAL A 18 53.08 -45.24 -37.93
C VAL A 18 51.67 -44.80 -37.52
N ILE A 19 50.65 -45.66 -37.65
CA ILE A 19 49.29 -45.36 -37.16
C ILE A 19 49.26 -45.21 -35.63
N ALA A 20 50.13 -45.90 -34.90
CA ALA A 20 50.31 -45.69 -33.46
C ALA A 20 50.93 -44.32 -33.16
N SER A 21 52.01 -43.91 -33.87
CA SER A 21 52.64 -42.60 -33.65
C SER A 21 51.76 -41.41 -34.08
N PHE A 22 50.96 -41.56 -35.14
CA PHE A 22 49.99 -40.54 -35.55
C PHE A 22 48.76 -40.43 -34.62
N ASN A 23 48.55 -41.39 -33.70
CA ASN A 23 47.43 -41.37 -32.75
C ASN A 23 47.74 -40.67 -31.41
N SER A 24 49.00 -40.34 -31.12
CA SER A 24 49.37 -39.52 -29.96
C SER A 24 49.50 -38.03 -30.30
N SER A 25 49.88 -37.70 -31.54
CA SER A 25 50.03 -36.31 -32.00
C SER A 25 48.69 -35.57 -32.13
N THR A 26 47.57 -36.28 -32.29
CA THR A 26 46.22 -35.68 -32.35
C THR A 26 45.76 -35.14 -31.00
N ASP A 27 46.02 -35.85 -29.90
CA ASP A 27 45.73 -35.36 -28.54
C ASP A 27 46.63 -34.16 -28.19
N GLU A 28 47.94 -34.24 -28.47
CA GLU A 28 48.86 -33.11 -28.22
C GLU A 28 48.47 -31.88 -29.04
N TYR A 29 48.12 -32.05 -30.32
CA TYR A 29 47.64 -30.96 -31.18
C TYR A 29 46.36 -30.33 -30.64
N ALA A 30 45.36 -31.13 -30.24
CA ALA A 30 44.10 -30.64 -29.69
C ALA A 30 44.31 -29.83 -28.40
N LEU A 31 45.17 -30.32 -27.50
CA LEU A 31 45.50 -29.60 -26.26
C LEU A 31 46.29 -28.31 -26.54
N LEU A 32 47.26 -28.31 -27.45
CA LEU A 32 47.99 -27.09 -27.81
C LEU A 32 47.13 -26.07 -28.57
N ALA A 33 46.18 -26.53 -29.40
CA ALA A 33 45.17 -25.68 -30.02
C ALA A 33 44.26 -25.05 -28.96
N PHE A 34 43.78 -25.82 -27.98
CA PHE A 34 43.01 -25.26 -26.87
C PHE A 34 43.81 -24.24 -26.05
N LYS A 35 45.07 -24.56 -25.70
CA LYS A 35 45.98 -23.63 -25.01
C LYS A 35 46.16 -22.31 -25.78
N SER A 36 46.14 -22.33 -27.11
CA SER A 36 46.27 -21.10 -27.93
C SER A 36 45.10 -20.13 -27.76
N GLN A 37 43.93 -20.61 -27.32
CA GLN A 37 42.74 -19.80 -27.06
C GLN A 37 42.67 -19.29 -25.61
N ILE A 38 43.62 -19.67 -24.76
CA ILE A 38 43.61 -19.39 -23.31
C ILE A 38 44.67 -18.34 -22.93
N SER A 39 44.20 -17.25 -22.34
CA SER A 39 44.98 -16.39 -21.47
C SER A 39 45.12 -17.05 -20.08
N ASP A 40 46.36 -17.18 -19.62
CA ASP A 40 46.74 -17.88 -18.39
C ASP A 40 47.53 -16.92 -17.47
N PRO A 41 46.86 -16.03 -16.72
CA PRO A 41 47.51 -14.99 -15.92
C PRO A 41 48.46 -15.56 -14.86
N ASN A 42 48.05 -16.68 -14.26
CA ASN A 42 48.80 -17.41 -13.23
C ASN A 42 49.98 -18.23 -13.79
N LYS A 43 50.09 -18.32 -15.12
CA LYS A 43 51.13 -19.06 -15.88
C LYS A 43 51.14 -20.56 -15.56
N ILE A 44 50.00 -21.14 -15.20
CA ILE A 44 49.83 -22.55 -14.81
C ILE A 44 50.03 -23.46 -16.03
N LEU A 45 49.22 -23.27 -17.08
CA LEU A 45 49.33 -24.02 -18.33
C LEU A 45 50.62 -23.64 -19.08
N THR A 46 51.05 -22.39 -18.95
CA THR A 46 52.25 -21.84 -19.58
C THR A 46 53.51 -22.57 -19.13
N LYS A 47 53.65 -22.82 -17.81
CA LYS A 47 54.77 -23.58 -17.23
C LYS A 47 54.72 -25.08 -17.53
N SER A 48 53.52 -25.67 -17.63
CA SER A 48 53.35 -27.13 -17.71
C SER A 48 53.21 -27.66 -19.15
N TRP A 49 52.35 -27.06 -19.97
CA TRP A 49 51.98 -27.61 -21.28
C TRP A 49 53.02 -27.22 -22.34
N SER A 50 54.13 -27.97 -22.41
CA SER A 50 55.29 -27.65 -23.26
C SER A 50 55.61 -28.77 -24.25
N ARG A 51 55.88 -28.41 -25.52
CA ARG A 51 56.37 -29.34 -26.54
C ARG A 51 57.69 -29.96 -26.08
N GLY A 52 57.78 -31.29 -26.14
CA GLY A 52 58.93 -32.05 -25.64
C GLY A 52 58.73 -32.69 -24.26
N THR A 53 57.61 -32.43 -23.58
CA THR A 53 57.15 -33.23 -22.43
C THR A 53 55.88 -34.00 -22.80
N SER A 54 55.70 -35.22 -22.26
CA SER A 54 54.49 -36.00 -22.52
C SER A 54 53.26 -35.28 -21.95
N PHE A 55 52.24 -35.08 -22.79
CA PHE A 55 50.99 -34.45 -22.37
C PHE A 55 50.27 -35.19 -21.23
N CYS A 56 50.54 -36.49 -21.05
CA CYS A 56 50.05 -37.27 -19.93
C CYS A 56 50.59 -36.84 -18.56
N ASN A 57 51.62 -35.98 -18.52
CA ASN A 57 52.20 -35.38 -17.32
C ASN A 57 51.83 -33.89 -17.16
N TRP A 58 50.99 -33.34 -18.05
CA TRP A 58 50.59 -31.94 -18.00
C TRP A 58 49.53 -31.68 -16.91
N ILE A 59 49.59 -30.51 -16.27
CA ILE A 59 48.62 -30.10 -15.24
C ILE A 59 47.20 -30.16 -15.83
N GLY A 60 46.30 -30.85 -15.13
CA GLY A 60 44.91 -31.04 -15.53
C GLY A 60 44.66 -32.17 -16.53
N ILE A 61 45.70 -32.84 -17.04
CA ILE A 61 45.54 -33.98 -17.95
C ILE A 61 45.60 -35.30 -17.19
N THR A 62 44.77 -36.28 -17.58
CA THR A 62 44.94 -37.68 -17.19
C THR A 62 44.81 -38.58 -18.42
N CYS A 63 45.76 -39.50 -18.60
CA CYS A 63 45.78 -40.46 -19.70
C CYS A 63 45.34 -41.88 -19.31
N GLY A 64 44.80 -42.62 -20.28
CA GLY A 64 44.42 -44.02 -20.10
C GLY A 64 45.63 -44.96 -20.07
N LYS A 65 45.81 -45.69 -18.96
CA LYS A 65 46.96 -46.58 -18.66
C LYS A 65 47.34 -47.62 -19.74
N ARG A 66 46.47 -47.94 -20.69
CA ARG A 66 46.72 -48.91 -21.79
C ARG A 66 46.99 -48.29 -23.16
N HIS A 67 46.71 -47.00 -23.35
CA HIS A 67 46.65 -46.38 -24.69
C HIS A 67 47.30 -45.00 -24.78
N THR A 68 47.75 -44.41 -23.66
CA THR A 68 48.37 -43.06 -23.60
C THR A 68 47.57 -41.95 -24.31
N ARG A 69 46.25 -42.13 -24.41
CA ARG A 69 45.27 -41.13 -24.87
C ARG A 69 44.65 -40.41 -23.69
N VAL A 70 44.27 -39.15 -23.87
CA VAL A 70 43.60 -38.32 -22.84
C VAL A 70 42.23 -38.93 -22.49
N ILE A 71 41.98 -39.12 -21.20
CA ILE A 71 40.69 -39.59 -20.65
C ILE A 71 40.02 -38.58 -19.71
N SER A 72 40.75 -37.60 -19.18
CA SER A 72 40.18 -36.46 -18.46
C SER A 72 41.02 -35.20 -18.71
N LEU A 73 40.30 -34.09 -18.81
CA LEU A 73 40.82 -32.72 -18.88
C LEU A 73 40.10 -31.94 -17.76
N ASN A 74 40.82 -31.59 -16.71
CA ASN A 74 40.31 -30.85 -15.55
C ASN A 74 41.16 -29.60 -15.30
N LEU A 75 40.59 -28.44 -15.61
CA LEU A 75 41.18 -27.11 -15.45
C LEU A 75 40.44 -26.25 -14.41
N ALA A 76 39.74 -26.87 -13.46
CA ALA A 76 38.89 -26.15 -12.52
C ALA A 76 39.67 -25.19 -11.60
N ASN A 77 39.10 -24.04 -11.29
CA ASN A 77 39.64 -23.05 -10.33
C ASN A 77 41.04 -22.50 -10.68
N MET A 78 41.41 -22.42 -11.98
CA MET A 78 42.76 -22.01 -12.41
C MET A 78 42.86 -20.51 -12.75
N GLY A 79 41.74 -19.78 -12.82
CA GLY A 79 41.70 -18.36 -13.20
C GLY A 79 42.03 -18.13 -14.68
N LEU A 80 41.67 -19.09 -15.53
CA LEU A 80 41.90 -19.05 -16.98
C LEU A 80 40.84 -18.20 -17.67
N LYS A 81 41.23 -17.44 -18.70
CA LYS A 81 40.32 -16.64 -19.52
C LYS A 81 40.50 -16.96 -21.00
N GLY A 82 39.42 -17.04 -21.76
CA GLY A 82 39.51 -17.28 -23.21
C GLY A 82 38.32 -18.05 -23.75
N THR A 83 38.49 -18.70 -24.91
CA THR A 83 37.42 -19.47 -25.57
C THR A 83 37.69 -20.97 -25.57
N ILE A 84 36.63 -21.77 -25.73
CA ILE A 84 36.74 -23.22 -25.88
C ILE A 84 37.06 -23.54 -27.35
N ALA A 85 38.18 -24.21 -27.61
CA ALA A 85 38.60 -24.57 -28.95
C ALA A 85 37.83 -25.80 -29.50
N ARG A 86 37.38 -25.73 -30.76
CA ARG A 86 36.69 -26.84 -31.44
C ARG A 86 37.53 -28.12 -31.53
N GLU A 87 38.85 -27.99 -31.55
CA GLU A 87 39.80 -29.09 -31.57
C GLU A 87 39.69 -30.03 -30.36
N ILE A 88 39.06 -29.62 -29.25
CA ILE A 88 38.70 -30.50 -28.13
C ILE A 88 37.86 -31.69 -28.59
N GLY A 89 37.02 -31.53 -29.64
CA GLY A 89 36.24 -32.61 -30.25
C GLY A 89 37.09 -33.75 -30.84
N ASN A 90 38.40 -33.57 -31.00
CA ASN A 90 39.33 -34.60 -31.47
C ASN A 90 39.87 -35.52 -30.35
N LEU A 91 39.64 -35.17 -29.07
CA LEU A 91 40.08 -35.95 -27.89
C LEU A 91 39.23 -37.22 -27.69
N SER A 92 39.18 -38.11 -28.69
CA SER A 92 38.22 -39.23 -28.81
C SER A 92 38.26 -40.32 -27.73
N PHE A 93 39.10 -40.17 -26.70
CA PHE A 93 39.15 -41.01 -25.50
C PHE A 93 38.62 -40.32 -24.22
N LEU A 94 38.29 -39.02 -24.29
CA LEU A 94 37.87 -38.18 -23.17
C LEU A 94 36.60 -38.72 -22.50
N ARG A 95 36.58 -38.69 -21.16
CA ARG A 95 35.49 -39.17 -20.30
C ARG A 95 34.98 -38.11 -19.34
N SER A 96 35.82 -37.16 -18.96
CA SER A 96 35.45 -36.03 -18.11
C SER A 96 36.12 -34.76 -18.63
N LEU A 97 35.31 -33.73 -18.89
CA LEU A 97 35.71 -32.40 -19.33
C LEU A 97 35.24 -31.40 -18.27
N VAL A 98 36.19 -30.89 -17.49
CA VAL A 98 35.94 -29.97 -16.36
C VAL A 98 36.75 -28.69 -16.58
N ILE A 99 36.07 -27.55 -16.73
CA ILE A 99 36.68 -26.22 -16.92
C ILE A 99 36.05 -25.17 -15.98
N SER A 100 35.37 -25.63 -14.94
CA SER A 100 34.54 -24.83 -14.04
C SER A 100 35.30 -23.86 -13.14
N ASN A 101 34.63 -22.79 -12.71
CA ASN A 101 35.19 -21.72 -11.88
C ASN A 101 36.41 -21.07 -12.55
N ASN A 102 36.16 -20.46 -13.71
CA ASN A 102 37.14 -19.75 -14.54
C ASN A 102 36.44 -18.55 -15.24
N ASN A 103 37.08 -17.94 -16.23
CA ASN A 103 36.54 -16.86 -17.06
C ASN A 103 36.54 -17.26 -18.55
N PHE A 104 36.14 -18.50 -18.86
CA PHE A 104 35.91 -18.91 -20.24
C PHE A 104 34.66 -18.21 -20.78
N HIS A 105 34.76 -17.62 -21.97
CA HIS A 105 33.69 -16.91 -22.67
C HIS A 105 33.54 -17.44 -24.10
N GLY A 106 32.50 -16.97 -24.80
CA GLY A 106 32.19 -17.43 -26.15
C GLY A 106 31.25 -18.64 -26.17
N PHE A 107 31.16 -19.31 -27.31
CA PHE A 107 30.24 -20.44 -27.52
C PHE A 107 30.83 -21.77 -27.05
N ILE A 108 29.95 -22.70 -26.66
CA ILE A 108 30.28 -24.11 -26.48
C ILE A 108 30.39 -24.77 -27.87
N PRO A 109 31.54 -25.35 -28.28
CA PRO A 109 31.69 -25.94 -29.61
C PRO A 109 30.81 -27.18 -29.80
N TYR A 110 30.12 -27.26 -30.94
CA TYR A 110 29.26 -28.40 -31.27
C TYR A 110 30.08 -29.69 -31.50
N GLU A 111 31.37 -29.56 -31.85
CA GLU A 111 32.32 -30.67 -32.03
C GLU A 111 32.56 -31.48 -30.75
N ILE A 112 32.23 -30.95 -29.57
CA ILE A 112 32.22 -31.72 -28.30
C ILE A 112 31.24 -32.89 -28.38
N GLY A 113 30.17 -32.80 -29.17
CA GLY A 113 29.24 -33.90 -29.44
C GLY A 113 29.87 -35.14 -30.09
N ASN A 114 31.05 -35.02 -30.70
CA ASN A 114 31.80 -36.15 -31.27
C ASN A 114 32.43 -37.05 -30.20
N LEU A 115 32.49 -36.60 -28.94
CA LEU A 115 33.17 -37.29 -27.84
C LEU A 115 32.29 -38.39 -27.23
N SER A 116 31.93 -39.41 -28.00
CA SER A 116 30.98 -40.49 -27.62
C SER A 116 31.31 -41.28 -26.34
N ARG A 117 32.52 -41.12 -25.78
CA ARG A 117 32.97 -41.72 -24.51
C ARG A 117 32.79 -40.80 -23.28
N LEU A 118 32.37 -39.56 -23.49
CA LEU A 118 32.23 -38.54 -22.45
C LEU A 118 31.12 -38.91 -21.45
N ARG A 119 31.40 -38.71 -20.17
CA ARG A 119 30.53 -39.04 -19.02
C ARG A 119 30.21 -37.82 -18.17
N GLU A 120 31.04 -36.79 -18.24
CA GLU A 120 30.96 -35.62 -17.39
C GLU A 120 31.38 -34.39 -18.20
N ILE A 121 30.46 -33.44 -18.30
CA ILE A 121 30.72 -32.06 -18.70
C ILE A 121 30.47 -31.20 -17.47
N ASP A 122 31.49 -30.48 -17.01
CA ASP A 122 31.34 -29.40 -16.02
C ASP A 122 32.01 -28.12 -16.53
N MET A 123 31.17 -27.12 -16.79
CA MET A 123 31.54 -25.79 -17.25
C MET A 123 30.97 -24.69 -16.34
N GLN A 124 30.50 -25.02 -15.13
CA GLN A 124 29.86 -24.04 -14.24
C GLN A 124 30.75 -22.87 -13.86
N HIS A 125 30.15 -21.74 -13.51
CA HIS A 125 30.83 -20.51 -13.10
C HIS A 125 31.89 -20.07 -14.13
N ASN A 126 31.38 -19.62 -15.28
CA ASN A 126 32.12 -19.07 -16.42
C ASN A 126 31.25 -18.01 -17.13
N ASP A 127 31.80 -17.38 -18.18
CA ASP A 127 31.18 -16.32 -18.98
C ASP A 127 30.68 -16.87 -20.35
N LEU A 128 30.34 -18.16 -20.46
CA LEU A 128 29.94 -18.80 -21.72
C LEU A 128 28.56 -18.34 -22.17
N HIS A 129 28.37 -18.15 -23.48
CA HIS A 129 27.12 -17.61 -24.05
C HIS A 129 26.62 -18.40 -25.27
N GLY A 130 25.37 -18.17 -25.65
CA GLY A 130 24.74 -18.83 -26.79
C GLY A 130 24.05 -20.14 -26.44
N PRO A 131 23.59 -20.91 -27.44
CA PRO A 131 22.80 -22.12 -27.22
C PRO A 131 23.63 -23.32 -26.73
N ILE A 132 23.00 -24.14 -25.89
CA ILE A 132 23.49 -25.49 -25.57
C ILE A 132 23.50 -26.31 -26.87
N PRO A 133 24.62 -26.92 -27.28
CA PRO A 133 24.69 -27.62 -28.56
C PRO A 133 23.74 -28.82 -28.64
N THR A 134 22.92 -28.89 -29.68
CA THR A 134 22.04 -30.04 -29.96
C THR A 134 22.82 -31.34 -30.17
N SER A 135 24.09 -31.24 -30.58
CA SER A 135 25.02 -32.37 -30.72
C SER A 135 25.36 -33.06 -29.40
N PHE A 136 25.07 -32.46 -28.24
CA PHE A 136 25.18 -33.15 -26.95
C PHE A 136 24.22 -34.35 -26.86
N GLY A 137 23.15 -34.37 -27.67
CA GLY A 137 22.25 -35.52 -27.83
C GLY A 137 22.89 -36.80 -28.39
N PHE A 138 24.15 -36.74 -28.87
CA PHE A 138 24.91 -37.92 -29.33
C PHE A 138 25.83 -38.51 -28.23
N LEU A 139 25.87 -37.91 -27.03
CA LEU A 139 26.76 -38.32 -25.95
C LEU A 139 26.13 -39.43 -25.09
N GLU A 140 25.88 -40.61 -25.68
CA GLU A 140 25.17 -41.75 -25.05
C GLU A 140 25.71 -42.18 -23.66
N ASN A 141 26.99 -41.92 -23.40
CA ASN A 141 27.68 -42.24 -22.14
C ASN A 141 27.58 -41.13 -21.07
N LEU A 142 26.97 -39.98 -21.38
CA LEU A 142 26.94 -38.80 -20.50
C LEU A 142 26.12 -39.07 -19.22
N GLN A 143 26.72 -38.79 -18.07
CA GLN A 143 26.17 -39.01 -16.73
C GLN A 143 25.90 -37.68 -16.01
N LYS A 144 26.74 -36.66 -16.24
CA LYS A 144 26.53 -35.30 -15.75
C LYS A 144 26.66 -34.28 -16.87
N LEU A 145 25.72 -33.34 -16.92
CA LEU A 145 25.79 -32.12 -17.73
C LEU A 145 25.61 -30.94 -16.79
N ILE A 146 26.70 -30.23 -16.47
CA ILE A 146 26.73 -29.12 -15.50
C ILE A 146 27.22 -27.86 -16.21
N LEU A 147 26.31 -26.89 -16.38
CA LEU A 147 26.49 -25.61 -17.07
C LEU A 147 26.03 -24.41 -16.19
N LEU A 148 25.78 -24.66 -14.89
CA LEU A 148 25.34 -23.69 -13.87
C LEU A 148 26.11 -22.36 -13.93
N SER A 149 25.41 -21.23 -13.80
CA SER A 149 26.03 -19.89 -13.74
C SER A 149 26.94 -19.58 -14.93
N ASN A 150 26.29 -19.38 -16.07
CA ASN A 150 26.85 -18.88 -17.33
C ASN A 150 25.85 -17.87 -17.94
N VAL A 151 26.06 -17.45 -19.20
CA VAL A 151 25.18 -16.55 -19.98
C VAL A 151 24.59 -17.29 -21.21
N LEU A 152 24.35 -18.60 -21.07
CA LEU A 152 23.79 -19.44 -22.13
C LEU A 152 22.32 -19.05 -22.39
N ASN A 153 21.90 -19.14 -23.64
CA ASN A 153 20.58 -18.69 -24.09
C ASN A 153 19.92 -19.67 -25.07
N GLY A 154 18.71 -19.34 -25.54
CA GLY A 154 17.96 -20.24 -26.43
C GLY A 154 17.39 -21.46 -25.69
N LEU A 155 17.05 -22.51 -26.44
CA LEU A 155 16.27 -23.64 -25.93
C LEU A 155 17.15 -24.72 -25.27
N ILE A 156 16.58 -25.45 -24.30
CA ILE A 156 17.12 -26.73 -23.84
C ILE A 156 16.91 -27.78 -24.95
N PRO A 157 17.97 -28.39 -25.53
CA PRO A 157 17.82 -29.34 -26.62
C PRO A 157 17.02 -30.59 -26.23
N SER A 158 15.93 -30.87 -26.95
CA SER A 158 15.07 -32.03 -26.67
C SER A 158 15.80 -33.37 -26.80
N GLN A 159 16.89 -33.43 -27.57
CA GLN A 159 17.73 -34.62 -27.73
C GLN A 159 18.42 -35.07 -26.43
N ILE A 160 18.59 -34.17 -25.44
CA ILE A 160 19.11 -34.52 -24.11
C ILE A 160 18.22 -35.57 -23.42
N SER A 161 16.91 -35.57 -23.70
CA SER A 161 15.94 -36.53 -23.17
C SER A 161 16.26 -38.00 -23.50
N ASN A 162 17.06 -38.26 -24.55
CA ASN A 162 17.41 -39.62 -24.98
C ASN A 162 18.67 -40.19 -24.29
N LEU A 163 19.39 -39.38 -23.50
CA LEU A 163 20.68 -39.74 -22.92
C LEU A 163 20.51 -40.60 -21.66
N SER A 164 20.08 -41.85 -21.82
CA SER A 164 19.75 -42.81 -20.75
C SER A 164 20.86 -43.13 -19.72
N SER A 165 22.05 -42.56 -19.89
CA SER A 165 23.15 -42.57 -18.91
C SER A 165 23.08 -41.43 -17.88
N LEU A 166 22.27 -40.39 -18.11
CA LEU A 166 22.23 -39.19 -17.27
C LEU A 166 21.75 -39.46 -15.85
N VAL A 167 22.46 -38.86 -14.91
CA VAL A 167 22.23 -38.83 -13.46
C VAL A 167 21.97 -37.39 -12.98
N GLU A 168 22.63 -36.41 -13.59
CA GLU A 168 22.52 -35.00 -13.22
C GLU A 168 22.48 -34.08 -14.45
N ILE A 169 21.46 -33.23 -14.52
CA ILE A 169 21.35 -32.10 -15.44
C ILE A 169 21.30 -30.83 -14.59
N ASP A 170 22.27 -29.95 -14.76
CA ASP A 170 22.30 -28.65 -14.11
C ASP A 170 22.60 -27.55 -15.14
N VAL A 171 21.59 -26.74 -15.42
CA VAL A 171 21.65 -25.60 -16.36
C VAL A 171 21.10 -24.32 -15.72
N ALA A 172 21.07 -24.29 -14.37
CA ALA A 172 20.54 -23.18 -13.61
C ALA A 172 21.36 -21.88 -13.77
N ASN A 173 20.78 -20.73 -13.44
CA ASN A 173 21.41 -19.41 -13.48
C ASN A 173 22.03 -19.08 -14.85
N ASN A 174 21.18 -19.04 -15.87
CA ASN A 174 21.50 -18.73 -17.27
C ASN A 174 20.33 -17.88 -17.86
N SER A 175 20.33 -17.63 -19.18
CA SER A 175 19.26 -16.94 -19.92
C SER A 175 18.52 -17.89 -20.88
N LEU A 176 18.28 -19.13 -20.45
CA LEU A 176 17.61 -20.15 -21.28
C LEU A 176 16.11 -19.87 -21.39
N LEU A 177 15.57 -20.15 -22.57
CA LEU A 177 14.23 -19.80 -23.04
C LEU A 177 13.44 -21.05 -23.49
N GLY A 178 12.16 -20.86 -23.79
CA GLY A 178 11.29 -21.93 -24.30
C GLY A 178 10.65 -22.70 -23.16
N SER A 179 10.64 -24.04 -23.23
CA SER A 179 10.03 -24.92 -22.24
C SER A 179 10.93 -26.12 -21.93
N ILE A 180 10.66 -26.78 -20.79
CA ILE A 180 11.31 -28.05 -20.45
C ILE A 180 10.82 -29.11 -21.46
N PRO A 181 11.72 -29.91 -22.10
CA PRO A 181 11.30 -30.90 -23.10
C PRO A 181 10.23 -31.86 -22.57
N ILE A 182 9.12 -32.00 -23.31
CA ILE A 182 7.95 -32.80 -22.86
C ILE A 182 8.30 -34.28 -22.61
N ASP A 183 9.30 -34.81 -23.33
CA ASP A 183 9.82 -36.18 -23.21
C ASP A 183 10.94 -36.35 -22.17
N ILE A 184 11.32 -35.32 -21.41
CA ILE A 184 12.54 -35.32 -20.57
C ILE A 184 12.61 -36.53 -19.62
N GLY A 185 11.47 -36.98 -19.08
CA GLY A 185 11.44 -38.14 -18.18
C GLY A 185 11.18 -39.50 -18.83
N ASN A 186 11.00 -39.56 -20.16
CA ASN A 186 10.63 -40.81 -20.84
C ASN A 186 11.79 -41.80 -20.99
N ASN A 187 13.01 -41.32 -21.28
CA ASN A 187 14.18 -42.18 -21.55
C ASN A 187 15.36 -41.97 -20.56
N LEU A 188 15.14 -41.30 -19.41
CA LEU A 188 16.16 -40.99 -18.40
C LEU A 188 15.99 -41.78 -17.07
N PRO A 189 16.13 -43.12 -17.05
CA PRO A 189 15.82 -43.95 -15.87
C PRO A 189 16.81 -43.81 -14.70
N LYS A 190 17.96 -43.14 -14.91
CA LYS A 190 19.02 -42.94 -13.90
C LYS A 190 19.04 -41.52 -13.31
N LEU A 191 18.16 -40.63 -13.79
CA LEU A 191 18.20 -39.21 -13.42
C LEU A 191 17.87 -39.02 -11.94
N GLU A 192 18.85 -38.53 -11.18
CA GLU A 192 18.70 -38.19 -9.76
C GLU A 192 18.43 -36.70 -9.55
N ARG A 193 18.97 -35.82 -10.40
CA ARG A 193 18.94 -34.37 -10.16
C ARG A 193 18.70 -33.61 -11.46
N ILE A 194 17.74 -32.69 -11.42
CA ILE A 194 17.44 -31.75 -12.50
C ILE A 194 17.36 -30.33 -11.92
N ARG A 195 18.25 -29.44 -12.36
CA ARG A 195 18.28 -28.03 -11.96
C ARG A 195 18.26 -27.11 -13.17
N ILE A 196 17.24 -26.26 -13.22
CA ILE A 196 16.93 -25.30 -14.29
C ILE A 196 16.58 -23.93 -13.68
N SER A 197 16.62 -23.80 -12.35
CA SER A 197 16.30 -22.56 -11.62
C SER A 197 17.06 -21.33 -12.11
N LYS A 198 16.46 -20.14 -12.00
CA LYS A 198 17.01 -18.86 -12.49
C LYS A 198 17.32 -18.91 -14.00
N ASN A 199 16.25 -19.03 -14.79
CA ASN A 199 16.25 -18.91 -16.24
C ASN A 199 14.93 -18.22 -16.68
N GLU A 200 14.67 -18.14 -17.98
CA GLU A 200 13.44 -17.58 -18.55
C GLU A 200 12.48 -18.67 -19.06
N ILE A 201 12.63 -19.92 -18.59
CA ILE A 201 11.85 -21.09 -19.05
C ILE A 201 10.36 -20.91 -18.72
N SER A 202 9.51 -21.26 -19.68
CA SER A 202 8.07 -21.03 -19.70
C SER A 202 7.29 -22.32 -20.02
N GLY A 203 5.96 -22.25 -19.99
CA GLY A 203 5.09 -23.41 -20.19
C GLY A 203 5.02 -24.32 -18.96
N SER A 204 4.41 -25.49 -19.12
CA SER A 204 4.14 -26.38 -18.00
C SER A 204 5.28 -27.34 -17.67
N ILE A 205 5.31 -27.79 -16.41
CA ILE A 205 6.22 -28.84 -15.96
C ILE A 205 5.81 -30.18 -16.62
N PRO A 206 6.70 -30.89 -17.33
CA PRO A 206 6.34 -32.13 -18.04
C PRO A 206 5.87 -33.25 -17.08
N PRO A 207 4.68 -33.84 -17.28
CA PRO A 207 4.23 -35.02 -16.52
C PRO A 207 5.16 -36.23 -16.67
N SER A 208 5.90 -36.32 -17.79
CA SER A 208 6.92 -37.35 -18.00
C SER A 208 7.99 -37.37 -16.91
N LEU A 209 8.29 -36.22 -16.27
CA LEU A 209 9.32 -36.12 -15.23
C LEU A 209 9.04 -37.04 -14.04
N GLY A 210 7.76 -37.29 -13.71
CA GLY A 210 7.36 -38.26 -12.67
C GLY A 210 7.63 -39.74 -13.01
N ARG A 211 8.12 -40.04 -14.23
CA ARG A 211 8.60 -41.37 -14.63
C ARG A 211 10.04 -41.63 -14.19
N CYS A 212 10.83 -40.59 -13.95
CA CYS A 212 12.20 -40.70 -13.41
C CYS A 212 12.19 -41.05 -11.91
N ARG A 213 11.87 -42.30 -11.57
CA ARG A 213 11.73 -42.78 -10.18
C ARG A 213 12.98 -42.64 -9.29
N LYS A 214 14.13 -42.26 -9.85
CA LYS A 214 15.38 -41.97 -9.13
C LYS A 214 15.60 -40.50 -8.78
N LEU A 215 14.69 -39.59 -9.16
CA LEU A 215 14.79 -38.17 -8.84
C LEU A 215 14.77 -37.93 -7.33
N LYS A 216 15.85 -37.31 -6.84
CA LYS A 216 16.07 -36.81 -5.47
C LYS A 216 15.97 -35.28 -5.40
N GLN A 217 16.24 -34.56 -6.49
CA GLN A 217 16.11 -33.10 -6.55
C GLN A 217 15.49 -32.64 -7.86
N ILE A 218 14.42 -31.85 -7.75
CA ILE A 218 13.84 -31.05 -8.83
C ILE A 218 13.98 -29.58 -8.43
N SER A 219 14.72 -28.79 -9.21
CA SER A 219 14.95 -27.36 -8.95
C SER A 219 14.60 -26.53 -10.17
N LEU A 220 13.41 -25.91 -10.15
CA LEU A 220 12.83 -25.12 -11.24
C LEU A 220 12.48 -23.68 -10.82
N SER A 221 12.69 -23.30 -9.56
CA SER A 221 12.43 -21.96 -9.02
C SER A 221 13.05 -20.80 -9.79
N PHE A 222 12.44 -19.61 -9.76
CA PHE A 222 12.84 -18.43 -10.54
C PHE A 222 12.82 -18.74 -12.06
N ASN A 223 11.62 -18.96 -12.59
CA ASN A 223 11.34 -19.15 -14.01
C ASN A 223 9.93 -18.59 -14.34
N ASN A 224 9.49 -18.74 -15.58
CA ASN A 224 8.17 -18.33 -16.08
C ASN A 224 7.18 -19.52 -16.21
N LEU A 225 7.41 -20.65 -15.52
CA LEU A 225 6.60 -21.87 -15.68
C LEU A 225 5.15 -21.64 -15.26
N ASN A 226 4.20 -22.32 -15.91
CA ASN A 226 2.77 -22.15 -15.69
C ASN A 226 2.01 -23.49 -15.67
N GLY A 227 0.68 -23.45 -15.50
CA GLY A 227 -0.12 -24.66 -15.33
C GLY A 227 0.08 -25.30 -13.95
N SER A 228 -0.42 -26.52 -13.77
CA SER A 228 -0.40 -27.23 -12.49
C SER A 228 0.82 -28.15 -12.34
N ILE A 229 1.17 -28.43 -11.08
CA ILE A 229 2.21 -29.40 -10.72
C ILE A 229 1.69 -30.82 -11.04
N PRO A 230 2.30 -31.58 -11.98
CA PRO A 230 1.75 -32.85 -12.43
C PRO A 230 1.57 -33.89 -11.32
N MET A 231 0.48 -34.67 -11.42
CA MET A 231 0.11 -35.70 -10.43
C MET A 231 1.19 -36.77 -10.25
N GLU A 232 2.00 -37.00 -11.27
CA GLU A 232 3.09 -37.97 -11.29
C GLU A 232 4.29 -37.54 -10.42
N ILE A 233 4.53 -36.24 -10.22
CA ILE A 233 5.64 -35.74 -9.38
C ILE A 233 5.44 -36.13 -7.92
N TRP A 234 4.19 -36.05 -7.43
CA TRP A 234 3.84 -36.44 -6.06
C TRP A 234 4.01 -37.94 -5.79
N ASN A 235 4.32 -38.75 -6.81
CA ASN A 235 4.61 -40.19 -6.68
C ASN A 235 6.11 -40.52 -6.78
N LEU A 236 7.01 -39.54 -6.64
CA LEU A 236 8.46 -39.73 -6.61
C LEU A 236 8.95 -39.98 -5.16
N SER A 237 8.83 -41.21 -4.67
CA SER A 237 9.15 -41.55 -3.27
C SER A 237 10.62 -41.36 -2.87
N GLU A 238 11.56 -41.28 -3.81
CA GLU A 238 12.98 -40.95 -3.58
C GLU A 238 13.27 -39.43 -3.61
N LEU A 239 12.27 -38.57 -3.86
CA LEU A 239 12.43 -37.12 -3.94
C LEU A 239 12.70 -36.52 -2.56
N GLN A 240 13.83 -35.81 -2.44
CA GLN A 240 14.30 -35.16 -1.21
C GLN A 240 14.07 -33.65 -1.22
N HIS A 241 14.15 -33.01 -2.39
CA HIS A 241 13.98 -31.56 -2.51
C HIS A 241 13.16 -31.18 -3.76
N LEU A 242 12.15 -30.33 -3.56
CA LEU A 242 11.28 -29.81 -4.62
C LEU A 242 11.22 -28.27 -4.54
N TYR A 243 11.99 -27.61 -5.42
CA TYR A 243 12.04 -26.16 -5.52
C TYR A 243 11.27 -25.68 -6.76
N LEU A 244 10.08 -25.11 -6.55
CA LEU A 244 9.20 -24.56 -7.58
C LEU A 244 8.90 -23.06 -7.38
N ALA A 245 9.33 -22.48 -6.26
CA ALA A 245 9.07 -21.10 -5.88
C ALA A 245 9.46 -20.04 -6.94
N LYS A 246 8.71 -18.94 -7.04
CA LYS A 246 8.87 -17.88 -8.08
C LYS A 246 8.68 -18.43 -9.49
N ASN A 247 7.44 -18.78 -9.79
CA ASN A 247 6.89 -19.16 -11.09
C ASN A 247 5.42 -18.70 -11.18
N ASN A 248 4.71 -19.07 -12.25
CA ASN A 248 3.29 -18.77 -12.48
C ASN A 248 2.41 -20.04 -12.33
N LEU A 249 2.75 -20.95 -11.43
CA LEU A 249 2.05 -22.24 -11.26
C LEU A 249 0.68 -22.04 -10.62
N ILE A 250 -0.28 -22.91 -10.97
CA ILE A 250 -1.69 -22.84 -10.55
C ILE A 250 -2.21 -24.20 -10.04
N GLY A 251 -3.39 -24.18 -9.42
CA GLY A 251 -4.04 -25.38 -8.87
C GLY A 251 -3.52 -25.74 -7.47
N SER A 252 -3.95 -26.90 -6.96
CA SER A 252 -3.79 -27.25 -5.55
C SER A 252 -2.74 -28.31 -5.25
N ILE A 253 -2.26 -28.32 -4.00
CA ILE A 253 -1.41 -29.38 -3.45
C ILE A 253 -2.30 -30.62 -3.19
N PRO A 254 -2.11 -31.75 -3.89
CA PRO A 254 -2.99 -32.91 -3.76
C PRO A 254 -2.59 -33.81 -2.60
N ASN A 255 -3.53 -34.63 -2.11
CA ASN A 255 -3.28 -35.65 -1.08
C ASN A 255 -2.13 -36.62 -1.40
N GLY A 256 -1.73 -36.73 -2.68
CA GLY A 256 -0.56 -37.50 -3.11
C GLY A 256 0.78 -37.05 -2.51
N ILE A 257 0.88 -35.83 -1.96
CA ILE A 257 2.07 -35.34 -1.26
C ILE A 257 2.56 -36.30 -0.16
N GLY A 258 1.65 -37.00 0.51
CA GLY A 258 1.97 -38.00 1.54
C GLY A 258 2.72 -39.25 1.04
N ASN A 259 2.89 -39.41 -0.29
CA ASN A 259 3.70 -40.47 -0.90
C ASN A 259 5.19 -40.08 -1.01
N LEU A 260 5.54 -38.81 -0.82
CA LEU A 260 6.91 -38.28 -0.93
C LEU A 260 7.72 -38.53 0.34
N LEU A 261 7.81 -39.79 0.78
CA LEU A 261 8.35 -40.17 2.10
C LEU A 261 9.82 -39.75 2.34
N SER A 262 10.61 -39.49 1.29
CA SER A 262 11.99 -38.99 1.39
C SER A 262 12.11 -37.46 1.44
N LEU A 263 11.01 -36.71 1.29
CA LEU A 263 11.04 -35.26 1.08
C LEU A 263 11.46 -34.53 2.35
N GLN A 264 12.47 -33.67 2.19
CA GLN A 264 13.07 -32.84 3.23
C GLN A 264 12.68 -31.37 3.02
N TRP A 265 12.82 -30.84 1.81
CA TRP A 265 12.55 -29.42 1.53
C TRP A 265 11.49 -29.27 0.43
N LEU A 266 10.44 -28.48 0.72
CA LEU A 266 9.36 -28.15 -0.19
C LEU A 266 9.22 -26.62 -0.29
N GLU A 267 9.57 -26.06 -1.45
CA GLU A 267 9.51 -24.62 -1.72
C GLU A 267 8.58 -24.31 -2.89
N LEU A 268 7.35 -23.90 -2.56
CA LEU A 268 6.28 -23.56 -3.51
C LEU A 268 5.98 -22.04 -3.58
N GLY A 269 6.65 -21.24 -2.76
CA GLY A 269 6.34 -19.84 -2.53
C GLY A 269 6.40 -18.92 -3.76
N SER A 270 5.72 -17.77 -3.75
CA SER A 270 5.61 -16.85 -4.90
C SER A 270 5.13 -17.56 -6.18
N ASN A 271 3.89 -18.07 -6.13
CA ASN A 271 3.17 -18.71 -7.24
C ASN A 271 1.68 -18.31 -7.18
N ASN A 272 0.82 -18.90 -8.02
CA ASN A 272 -0.63 -18.69 -7.99
C ASN A 272 -1.37 -20.01 -7.67
N LEU A 273 -0.83 -20.81 -6.75
CA LEU A 273 -1.46 -22.04 -6.26
C LEU A 273 -2.73 -21.71 -5.45
N THR A 274 -3.64 -22.67 -5.37
CA THR A 274 -4.99 -22.53 -4.76
C THR A 274 -5.36 -23.77 -3.93
N GLY A 275 -6.55 -23.77 -3.31
CA GLY A 275 -7.02 -24.91 -2.51
C GLY A 275 -6.35 -24.99 -1.14
N THR A 276 -6.40 -26.14 -0.49
CA THR A 276 -6.01 -26.31 0.93
C THR A 276 -4.68 -27.05 1.11
N ILE A 277 -4.08 -26.92 2.30
CA ILE A 277 -3.01 -27.83 2.74
C ILE A 277 -3.65 -29.21 3.03
N PRO A 278 -3.25 -30.30 2.35
CA PRO A 278 -3.84 -31.62 2.56
C PRO A 278 -3.35 -32.27 3.87
N TYR A 279 -4.25 -32.94 4.60
CA TYR A 279 -3.93 -33.64 5.86
C TYR A 279 -2.82 -34.68 5.72
N SER A 280 -2.66 -35.29 4.53
CA SER A 280 -1.61 -36.28 4.26
C SER A 280 -0.19 -35.72 4.29
N ILE A 281 -0.02 -34.40 4.43
CA ILE A 281 1.27 -33.77 4.75
C ILE A 281 1.91 -34.41 6.00
N GLY A 282 1.12 -34.86 6.98
CA GLY A 282 1.61 -35.52 8.20
C GLY A 282 2.32 -36.87 7.97
N ASN A 283 2.21 -37.46 6.77
CA ASN A 283 2.96 -38.68 6.41
C ASN A 283 4.41 -38.36 5.97
N VAL A 284 4.73 -37.10 5.65
CA VAL A 284 6.02 -36.66 5.10
C VAL A 284 7.04 -36.46 6.23
N SER A 285 7.29 -37.52 7.01
CA SER A 285 8.03 -37.49 8.28
C SER A 285 9.48 -36.96 8.21
N ASN A 286 10.07 -36.89 7.02
CA ASN A 286 11.42 -36.34 6.79
C ASN A 286 11.44 -34.82 6.49
N LEU A 287 10.29 -34.15 6.44
CA LEU A 287 10.18 -32.74 6.04
C LEU A 287 10.82 -31.82 7.09
N GLU A 288 11.85 -31.08 6.68
CA GLU A 288 12.55 -30.07 7.47
C GLU A 288 12.08 -28.65 7.15
N ILE A 289 11.72 -28.36 5.89
CA ILE A 289 11.33 -27.03 5.41
C ILE A 289 10.07 -27.15 4.56
N PHE A 290 9.03 -26.40 4.95
CA PHE A 290 7.83 -26.18 4.14
C PHE A 290 7.61 -24.66 3.95
N ASN A 291 7.91 -24.18 2.74
CA ASN A 291 7.61 -22.84 2.28
C ASN A 291 6.52 -22.87 1.20
N MET A 292 5.45 -22.08 1.39
CA MET A 292 4.45 -21.77 0.37
C MET A 292 4.00 -20.30 0.44
N ASP A 293 4.92 -19.37 0.71
CA ASP A 293 4.69 -17.92 0.75
C ASP A 293 3.97 -17.39 -0.50
N THR A 294 3.30 -16.25 -0.42
CA THR A 294 2.84 -15.47 -1.59
C THR A 294 2.11 -16.34 -2.62
N ASN A 295 1.00 -16.93 -2.20
CA ASN A 295 0.12 -17.81 -2.99
C ASN A 295 -1.35 -17.55 -2.60
N ASN A 296 -2.29 -18.28 -3.19
CA ASN A 296 -3.72 -18.21 -2.85
C ASN A 296 -4.18 -19.48 -2.10
N ILE A 297 -3.33 -20.06 -1.25
CA ILE A 297 -3.71 -21.25 -0.44
C ILE A 297 -4.72 -20.80 0.63
N GLN A 298 -5.81 -21.54 0.75
CA GLN A 298 -6.96 -21.23 1.58
C GLN A 298 -7.26 -22.34 2.61
N GLY A 299 -8.17 -22.07 3.55
CA GLY A 299 -8.63 -23.06 4.52
C GLY A 299 -7.71 -23.21 5.73
N GLN A 300 -7.96 -24.23 6.53
CA GLN A 300 -7.26 -24.45 7.81
C GLN A 300 -5.90 -25.11 7.64
N ILE A 301 -4.98 -24.83 8.56
CA ILE A 301 -3.74 -25.59 8.72
C ILE A 301 -4.10 -26.95 9.36
N PRO A 302 -3.76 -28.10 8.76
CA PRO A 302 -4.12 -29.41 9.29
C PRO A 302 -3.36 -29.73 10.58
N GLN A 303 -4.02 -30.36 11.56
CA GLN A 303 -3.41 -30.76 12.84
C GLN A 303 -2.26 -31.76 12.63
N GLU A 304 -2.34 -32.56 11.57
CA GLU A 304 -1.36 -33.54 11.12
C GLU A 304 0.01 -32.92 10.79
N LEU A 305 0.09 -31.62 10.49
CA LEU A 305 1.36 -30.91 10.31
C LEU A 305 2.23 -30.99 11.58
N GLY A 306 1.61 -31.04 12.76
CA GLY A 306 2.28 -31.23 14.05
C GLY A 306 2.80 -32.65 14.30
N HIS A 307 2.64 -33.61 13.38
CA HIS A 307 3.31 -34.91 13.43
C HIS A 307 4.75 -34.88 12.87
N LEU A 308 5.12 -33.80 12.16
CA LEU A 308 6.39 -33.70 11.44
C LEU A 308 7.55 -33.30 12.35
N SER A 309 7.98 -34.23 13.21
CA SER A 309 8.98 -33.98 14.26
C SER A 309 10.35 -33.46 13.79
N LEU A 310 10.70 -33.55 12.50
CA LEU A 310 11.93 -33.00 11.91
C LEU A 310 11.77 -31.59 11.32
N LEU A 311 10.56 -31.02 11.35
CA LEU A 311 10.23 -29.74 10.73
C LEU A 311 10.86 -28.57 11.50
N LYS A 312 11.73 -27.82 10.81
CA LYS A 312 12.48 -26.66 11.31
C LYS A 312 11.86 -25.34 10.89
N THR A 313 11.22 -25.31 9.72
CA THR A 313 10.67 -24.09 9.12
C THR A 313 9.26 -24.30 8.59
N ILE A 314 8.31 -23.54 9.14
CA ILE A 314 6.98 -23.31 8.57
C ILE A 314 6.94 -21.85 8.08
N TYR A 315 6.80 -21.64 6.77
CA TYR A 315 6.79 -20.31 6.16
C TYR A 315 5.65 -20.18 5.14
N PHE A 316 4.48 -19.73 5.63
CA PHE A 316 3.24 -19.58 4.84
C PHE A 316 2.73 -18.13 4.68
N PRO A 317 3.56 -17.06 4.74
CA PRO A 317 3.02 -15.70 4.74
C PRO A 317 2.41 -15.30 3.39
N VAL A 318 1.47 -14.36 3.40
CA VAL A 318 0.73 -13.89 2.20
C VAL A 318 -0.03 -15.04 1.52
N ASN A 319 -1.08 -15.50 2.20
CA ASN A 319 -2.04 -16.53 1.74
C ASN A 319 -3.44 -16.22 2.35
N HIS A 320 -4.41 -17.10 2.12
CA HIS A 320 -5.79 -17.04 2.64
C HIS A 320 -6.07 -18.12 3.70
N LEU A 321 -5.08 -18.47 4.54
CA LEU A 321 -5.27 -19.46 5.59
C LEU A 321 -6.19 -18.91 6.69
N VAL A 322 -7.12 -19.73 7.17
CA VAL A 322 -8.19 -19.36 8.12
C VAL A 322 -8.24 -20.30 9.34
N GLY A 323 -8.88 -19.87 10.43
CA GLY A 323 -9.10 -20.66 11.65
C GLY A 323 -7.92 -20.64 12.62
N GLU A 324 -7.96 -21.51 13.64
CA GLU A 324 -6.93 -21.54 14.71
C GLU A 324 -5.58 -22.13 14.24
N ILE A 325 -4.48 -21.71 14.87
CA ILE A 325 -3.17 -22.36 14.74
C ILE A 325 -3.22 -23.71 15.50
N PRO A 326 -3.01 -24.87 14.84
CA PRO A 326 -3.13 -26.16 15.50
C PRO A 326 -2.19 -26.34 16.70
N LYS A 327 -2.76 -26.77 17.82
CA LYS A 327 -2.07 -26.93 19.12
C LYS A 327 -0.89 -27.91 19.03
N SER A 328 -0.91 -28.82 18.06
CA SER A 328 0.16 -29.78 17.75
C SER A 328 1.43 -29.13 17.19
N ILE A 329 1.37 -27.95 16.55
CA ILE A 329 2.56 -27.23 16.06
C ILE A 329 3.46 -26.82 17.23
N PHE A 330 2.87 -26.51 18.40
CA PHE A 330 3.62 -26.16 19.61
C PHE A 330 4.25 -27.36 20.33
N ASN A 331 4.16 -28.57 19.75
CA ASN A 331 4.92 -29.75 20.17
C ASN A 331 6.15 -30.03 19.26
N LEU A 332 6.37 -29.26 18.18
CA LEU A 332 7.45 -29.49 17.22
C LEU A 332 8.81 -29.02 17.78
N THR A 333 9.45 -29.85 18.60
CA THR A 333 10.68 -29.50 19.36
C THR A 333 11.91 -29.10 18.53
N ASN A 334 11.86 -29.24 17.20
CA ASN A 334 12.92 -28.82 16.26
C ASN A 334 12.58 -27.55 15.46
N LEU A 335 11.39 -26.95 15.68
CA LEU A 335 10.91 -25.79 14.92
C LEU A 335 11.70 -24.54 15.31
N LEU A 336 12.50 -24.03 14.37
CA LEU A 336 13.30 -22.80 14.50
C LEU A 336 12.52 -21.56 14.08
N LEU A 337 11.64 -21.69 13.07
CA LEU A 337 10.88 -20.58 12.50
C LEU A 337 9.42 -20.96 12.22
N LEU A 338 8.51 -20.15 12.73
CA LEU A 338 7.08 -20.16 12.39
C LEU A 338 6.68 -18.78 11.84
N SER A 339 6.30 -18.72 10.56
CA SER A 339 5.79 -17.51 9.91
C SER A 339 4.44 -17.78 9.22
N LEU A 340 3.42 -17.06 9.67
CA LEU A 340 2.04 -17.11 9.17
C LEU A 340 1.53 -15.69 8.82
N THR A 341 2.44 -14.71 8.70
CA THR A 341 2.15 -13.29 8.48
C THR A 341 1.28 -13.02 7.25
N LEU A 342 0.31 -12.10 7.32
CA LEU A 342 -0.62 -11.76 6.24
C LEU A 342 -1.43 -12.98 5.77
N ASN A 343 -2.32 -13.42 6.66
CA ASN A 343 -3.34 -14.46 6.44
C ASN A 343 -4.65 -14.05 7.17
N GLU A 344 -5.63 -14.94 7.19
CA GLU A 344 -6.95 -14.76 7.83
C GLU A 344 -7.10 -15.66 9.07
N ILE A 345 -5.98 -16.02 9.71
CA ILE A 345 -5.91 -16.93 10.87
C ILE A 345 -6.50 -16.24 12.09
N SER A 346 -7.35 -16.95 12.83
CA SER A 346 -8.20 -16.40 13.87
C SER A 346 -8.15 -17.21 15.18
N GLY A 347 -8.84 -16.72 16.21
CA GLY A 347 -8.85 -17.33 17.54
C GLY A 347 -7.60 -17.02 18.36
N ASN A 348 -7.43 -17.73 19.46
CA ASN A 348 -6.47 -17.37 20.51
C ASN A 348 -5.19 -18.22 20.44
N LEU A 349 -4.07 -17.65 20.87
CA LEU A 349 -2.84 -18.42 21.05
C LEU A 349 -3.02 -19.45 22.19
N PRO A 350 -2.74 -20.75 21.96
CA PRO A 350 -3.15 -21.80 22.88
C PRO A 350 -2.25 -21.93 24.11
N SER A 351 -2.85 -22.19 25.28
CA SER A 351 -2.13 -22.42 26.54
C SER A 351 -1.18 -23.63 26.55
N SER A 352 -1.24 -24.50 25.54
CA SER A 352 -0.24 -25.56 25.32
C SER A 352 1.16 -25.02 25.03
N MET A 353 1.30 -23.75 24.65
CA MET A 353 2.58 -23.02 24.58
C MET A 353 3.40 -23.08 25.88
N ASN A 354 2.76 -23.30 27.04
CA ASN A 354 3.41 -23.41 28.34
C ASN A 354 4.53 -24.48 28.38
N ASN A 355 4.48 -25.51 27.53
CA ASN A 355 5.54 -26.53 27.44
C ASN A 355 6.85 -25.98 26.83
N GLY A 356 6.76 -24.88 26.06
CA GLY A 356 7.87 -24.26 25.36
C GLY A 356 8.29 -24.97 24.08
N LEU A 357 8.51 -24.21 23.00
CA LEU A 357 9.34 -24.64 21.88
C LEU A 357 10.79 -24.22 22.18
N PRO A 358 11.68 -25.15 22.57
CA PRO A 358 12.96 -24.80 23.21
C PRO A 358 13.95 -24.13 22.26
N VAL A 359 13.83 -24.39 20.95
CA VAL A 359 14.72 -23.91 19.88
C VAL A 359 14.09 -22.89 18.94
N LEU A 360 12.85 -22.44 19.19
CA LEU A 360 12.18 -21.48 18.32
C LEU A 360 12.90 -20.13 18.38
N GLU A 361 13.51 -19.73 17.27
CA GLU A 361 14.27 -18.49 17.14
C GLU A 361 13.39 -17.32 16.68
N SER A 362 12.34 -17.60 15.89
CA SER A 362 11.46 -16.57 15.33
C SER A 362 9.99 -16.99 15.21
N LEU A 363 9.10 -16.10 15.65
CA LEU A 363 7.64 -16.22 15.55
C LEU A 363 7.05 -14.96 14.90
N TYR A 364 6.52 -15.11 13.68
CA TYR A 364 5.88 -14.05 12.90
C TYR A 364 4.41 -14.39 12.63
N LEU A 365 3.50 -13.65 13.25
CA LEU A 365 2.05 -13.82 13.15
C LEU A 365 1.34 -12.53 12.70
N ALA A 366 2.09 -11.56 12.18
CA ALA A 366 1.59 -10.22 11.92
C ALA A 366 0.53 -10.16 10.80
N GLY A 367 -0.43 -9.25 10.87
CA GLY A 367 -1.48 -9.12 9.84
C GLY A 367 -2.38 -10.35 9.78
N ASN A 368 -3.05 -10.65 10.89
CA ASN A 368 -3.99 -11.77 11.03
C ASN A 368 -5.22 -11.34 11.86
N LEU A 369 -6.12 -12.28 12.14
CA LEU A 369 -7.33 -12.09 12.93
C LEU A 369 -7.21 -12.73 14.34
N LEU A 370 -5.98 -12.91 14.85
CA LEU A 370 -5.74 -13.53 16.16
C LEU A 370 -6.23 -12.62 17.30
N SER A 371 -6.76 -13.23 18.35
CA SER A 371 -7.45 -12.54 19.43
C SER A 371 -7.11 -13.09 20.82
N GLY A 372 -7.78 -12.54 21.85
CA GLY A 372 -7.56 -12.90 23.25
C GLY A 372 -6.31 -12.26 23.84
N GLU A 373 -5.83 -12.80 24.96
CA GLU A 373 -4.62 -12.35 25.63
C GLU A 373 -3.38 -13.03 25.06
N ILE A 374 -2.21 -12.36 25.14
CA ILE A 374 -0.93 -12.99 24.80
C ILE A 374 -0.57 -13.97 25.94
N PRO A 375 -0.40 -15.29 25.71
CA PRO A 375 -0.14 -16.23 26.80
C PRO A 375 1.27 -16.06 27.37
N SER A 376 1.38 -16.02 28.71
CA SER A 376 2.68 -15.96 29.40
C SER A 376 3.63 -17.09 29.02
N GLY A 377 3.11 -18.27 28.64
CA GLY A 377 3.87 -19.41 28.13
C GLY A 377 4.77 -19.12 26.93
N ILE A 378 4.50 -18.05 26.15
CA ILE A 378 5.39 -17.57 25.09
C ILE A 378 6.80 -17.22 25.60
N SER A 379 6.91 -16.91 26.90
CA SER A 379 8.18 -16.59 27.59
C SER A 379 9.04 -17.83 27.87
N ASN A 380 8.52 -19.04 27.62
CA ASN A 380 9.27 -20.30 27.74
C ASN A 380 10.01 -20.66 26.45
N PHE A 381 9.86 -19.89 25.37
CA PHE A 381 10.58 -20.07 24.11
C PHE A 381 12.02 -19.54 24.24
N SER A 382 12.88 -20.30 24.93
CA SER A 382 14.16 -19.80 25.46
C SER A 382 15.17 -19.25 24.44
N LYS A 383 14.97 -19.54 23.14
CA LYS A 383 15.78 -19.08 22.00
C LYS A 383 15.14 -17.95 21.19
N LEU A 384 13.95 -17.48 21.57
CA LEU A 384 13.16 -16.55 20.76
C LEU A 384 13.83 -15.19 20.61
N SER A 385 14.39 -14.94 19.43
CA SER A 385 15.03 -13.68 19.05
C SER A 385 14.06 -12.67 18.44
N THR A 386 12.99 -13.14 17.78
CA THR A 386 11.98 -12.28 17.18
C THR A 386 10.58 -12.75 17.51
N LEU A 387 9.79 -11.82 18.05
CA LEU A 387 8.35 -11.95 18.26
C LEU A 387 7.64 -10.80 17.53
N ASP A 388 6.83 -11.11 16.53
CA ASP A 388 6.01 -10.15 15.81
C ASP A 388 4.53 -10.58 15.79
N LEU A 389 3.71 -9.81 16.51
CA LEU A 389 2.26 -9.96 16.65
C LEU A 389 1.51 -8.76 16.04
N THR A 390 2.19 -7.91 15.27
CA THR A 390 1.67 -6.66 14.73
C THR A 390 0.38 -6.84 13.91
N GLN A 391 -0.57 -5.91 13.97
CA GLN A 391 -1.81 -5.93 13.17
C GLN A 391 -2.62 -7.21 13.42
N ASN A 392 -3.18 -7.32 14.63
CA ASN A 392 -4.05 -8.40 15.10
C ASN A 392 -5.12 -7.79 16.05
N SER A 393 -5.90 -8.64 16.72
CA SER A 393 -6.87 -8.25 17.76
C SER A 393 -6.46 -8.76 19.16
N PHE A 394 -5.15 -8.82 19.46
CA PHE A 394 -4.68 -9.15 20.81
C PHE A 394 -5.10 -8.06 21.80
N SER A 395 -5.49 -8.50 23.00
CA SER A 395 -6.16 -7.70 24.03
C SER A 395 -5.60 -8.02 25.41
N GLY A 396 -6.06 -7.32 26.45
CA GLY A 396 -5.56 -7.50 27.81
C GLY A 396 -4.14 -6.93 27.99
N GLN A 397 -3.38 -7.49 28.93
CA GLN A 397 -2.06 -6.99 29.31
C GLN A 397 -0.92 -7.62 28.48
N VAL A 398 0.20 -6.91 28.35
CA VAL A 398 1.46 -7.48 27.82
C VAL A 398 2.14 -8.31 28.92
N PRO A 399 2.41 -9.61 28.72
CA PRO A 399 2.89 -10.47 29.81
C PRO A 399 4.23 -10.03 30.40
N MET A 400 4.24 -9.75 31.71
CA MET A 400 5.45 -9.38 32.47
C MET A 400 6.56 -10.45 32.39
N THR A 401 6.20 -11.70 32.07
CA THR A 401 7.15 -12.80 31.86
C THR A 401 8.03 -12.64 30.63
N LEU A 402 7.70 -11.76 29.68
CA LEU A 402 8.50 -11.53 28.46
C LEU A 402 9.95 -11.11 28.77
N GLY A 403 10.21 -10.52 29.93
CA GLY A 403 11.56 -10.24 30.44
C GLY A 403 12.46 -11.48 30.63
N ASN A 404 11.90 -12.69 30.58
CA ASN A 404 12.67 -13.94 30.64
C ASN A 404 13.36 -14.27 29.30
N LEU A 405 12.94 -13.68 28.18
CA LEU A 405 13.46 -13.97 26.84
C LEU A 405 14.82 -13.27 26.61
N ARG A 406 15.89 -13.86 27.17
CA ARG A 406 17.24 -13.26 27.16
C ARG A 406 17.87 -13.09 25.77
N ASP A 407 17.40 -13.86 24.78
CA ASP A 407 17.83 -13.78 23.38
C ASP A 407 16.97 -12.85 22.50
N LEU A 408 15.92 -12.24 23.05
CA LEU A 408 14.98 -11.40 22.31
C LEU A 408 15.67 -10.14 21.77
N GLN A 409 15.68 -10.00 20.43
CA GLN A 409 16.20 -8.85 19.69
C GLN A 409 15.10 -7.95 19.13
N THR A 410 13.95 -8.52 18.76
CA THR A 410 12.81 -7.79 18.20
C THR A 410 11.51 -8.18 18.89
N LEU A 411 10.80 -7.18 19.43
CA LEU A 411 9.43 -7.29 19.93
C LEU A 411 8.54 -6.29 19.19
N SER A 412 7.59 -6.78 18.39
CA SER A 412 6.62 -5.95 17.67
C SER A 412 5.18 -6.37 18.01
N LEU A 413 4.42 -5.43 18.57
CA LEU A 413 3.08 -5.58 19.14
C LEU A 413 2.10 -4.52 18.58
N GLN A 414 2.47 -3.83 17.49
CA GLN A 414 1.72 -2.66 17.01
C GLN A 414 0.34 -3.04 16.47
N TYR A 415 -0.58 -2.07 16.37
CA TYR A 415 -1.92 -2.26 15.80
C TYR A 415 -2.66 -3.45 16.44
N ASN A 416 -2.92 -3.34 17.74
CA ASN A 416 -3.65 -4.32 18.54
C ASN A 416 -4.55 -3.57 19.55
N GLN A 417 -5.21 -4.32 20.45
CA GLN A 417 -6.11 -3.82 21.50
C GLN A 417 -5.48 -3.96 22.90
N LEU A 418 -4.14 -3.97 23.00
CA LEU A 418 -3.42 -4.17 24.25
C LEU A 418 -3.57 -2.97 25.19
N THR A 419 -3.60 -3.25 26.49
CA THR A 419 -3.83 -2.30 27.58
C THR A 419 -2.73 -2.39 28.64
N ASN A 420 -2.57 -1.34 29.44
CA ASN A 420 -1.79 -1.39 30.67
C ASN A 420 -2.64 -1.93 31.82
N ASP A 421 -2.02 -2.29 32.95
CA ASP A 421 -2.80 -2.53 34.17
C ASP A 421 -3.52 -1.23 34.62
N PRO A 422 -4.84 -1.22 34.83
CA PRO A 422 -5.58 -0.01 35.24
C PRO A 422 -5.19 0.55 36.62
N SER A 423 -4.52 -0.24 37.46
CA SER A 423 -3.98 0.21 38.75
C SER A 423 -2.57 0.83 38.63
N MET A 424 -1.89 0.63 37.50
CA MET A 424 -0.51 1.09 37.28
C MET A 424 -0.49 2.40 36.49
N VAL A 425 0.14 3.42 37.07
CA VAL A 425 0.27 4.77 36.46
C VAL A 425 1.29 4.79 35.33
N GLU A 426 2.37 4.00 35.44
CA GLU A 426 3.40 3.87 34.39
C GLU A 426 3.15 2.64 33.50
N LEU A 427 3.77 2.62 32.31
CA LEU A 427 3.80 1.48 31.40
C LEU A 427 4.68 0.35 31.96
N ASP A 428 4.09 -0.46 32.84
CA ASP A 428 4.82 -1.39 33.70
C ASP A 428 5.48 -2.54 32.92
N PHE A 429 4.87 -3.00 31.82
CA PHE A 429 5.41 -4.01 30.91
C PHE A 429 6.79 -3.65 30.31
N LEU A 430 7.18 -2.37 30.31
CA LEU A 430 8.53 -1.95 29.91
C LEU A 430 9.59 -2.30 30.96
N SER A 431 9.23 -2.40 32.24
CA SER A 431 10.14 -2.73 33.34
C SER A 431 10.79 -4.12 33.19
N PRO A 432 10.04 -5.24 33.02
CA PRO A 432 10.68 -6.54 32.86
C PRO A 432 11.50 -6.64 31.57
N LEU A 433 11.15 -5.93 30.49
CA LEU A 433 11.86 -5.98 29.21
C LEU A 433 13.31 -5.46 29.29
N THR A 434 13.71 -4.71 30.33
CA THR A 434 15.13 -4.37 30.55
C THR A 434 16.01 -5.58 30.87
N ASN A 435 15.41 -6.75 31.13
CA ASN A 435 16.13 -8.02 31.24
C ASN A 435 16.57 -8.61 29.89
N CYS A 436 15.95 -8.18 28.79
CA CYS A 436 16.21 -8.65 27.43
C CYS A 436 17.40 -7.87 26.83
N ARG A 437 18.61 -8.19 27.30
CA ARG A 437 19.85 -7.45 26.97
C ARG A 437 20.26 -7.45 25.48
N GLN A 438 19.56 -8.20 24.63
CA GLN A 438 19.76 -8.22 23.18
C GLN A 438 18.70 -7.40 22.42
N LEU A 439 17.70 -6.83 23.12
CA LEU A 439 16.56 -6.14 22.51
C LEU A 439 17.03 -4.88 21.79
N LYS A 440 16.89 -4.87 20.46
CA LYS A 440 17.20 -3.75 19.57
C LYS A 440 15.96 -3.00 19.13
N ILE A 441 14.87 -3.72 18.87
CA ILE A 441 13.66 -3.20 18.25
C ILE A 441 12.48 -3.45 19.17
N LEU A 442 11.87 -2.38 19.67
CA LEU A 442 10.67 -2.40 20.48
C LEU A 442 9.57 -1.56 19.82
N ARG A 443 8.50 -2.21 19.36
CA ARG A 443 7.37 -1.55 18.69
C ARG A 443 6.06 -1.92 19.36
N PHE A 444 5.32 -0.92 19.84
CA PHE A 444 4.05 -1.11 20.56
C PHE A 444 2.99 -0.05 20.24
N GLY A 445 3.27 0.89 19.33
CA GLY A 445 2.32 1.91 18.87
C GLY A 445 1.02 1.36 18.27
N PHE A 446 -0.07 2.14 18.31
CA PHE A 446 -1.45 1.75 17.95
C PHE A 446 -2.00 0.64 18.86
N ASN A 447 -2.23 1.01 20.13
CA ASN A 447 -2.78 0.19 21.21
C ASN A 447 -3.52 1.08 22.23
N SER A 448 -4.10 0.53 23.31
CA SER A 448 -4.89 1.28 24.31
C SER A 448 -4.22 1.35 25.69
N PHE A 449 -2.89 1.50 25.74
CA PHE A 449 -2.11 1.45 26.99
C PHE A 449 -2.46 2.52 28.03
N ASN A 450 -2.72 3.76 27.64
CA ASN A 450 -3.24 4.83 28.51
C ASN A 450 -2.39 5.31 29.71
N GLY A 451 -1.21 4.71 29.99
CA GLY A 451 -0.30 5.05 31.11
C GLY A 451 0.85 6.02 30.77
N MET A 452 1.77 6.24 31.72
CA MET A 452 2.92 7.14 31.62
C MET A 452 4.24 6.43 31.24
N LEU A 453 5.17 7.13 30.58
CA LEU A 453 6.51 6.57 30.29
C LEU A 453 7.34 6.40 31.57
N PRO A 454 7.74 5.16 31.95
CA PRO A 454 8.50 4.90 33.17
C PRO A 454 9.95 5.39 33.06
N LYS A 455 10.51 5.84 34.20
CA LYS A 455 11.95 6.18 34.31
C LYS A 455 12.88 5.02 33.93
N VAL A 456 12.42 3.78 34.12
CA VAL A 456 13.13 2.54 33.77
C VAL A 456 13.46 2.45 32.27
N LEU A 457 12.80 3.24 31.42
CA LEU A 457 13.09 3.36 29.99
C LEU A 457 14.53 3.81 29.70
N GLY A 458 15.20 4.48 30.65
CA GLY A 458 16.63 4.79 30.53
C GLY A 458 17.57 3.60 30.69
N ASN A 459 17.09 2.46 31.20
CA ASN A 459 17.91 1.27 31.49
C ASN A 459 18.08 0.32 30.28
N PHE A 460 17.43 0.60 29.15
CA PHE A 460 17.64 -0.10 27.87
C PHE A 460 18.91 0.38 27.13
N SER A 461 19.80 1.10 27.82
CA SER A 461 20.85 1.99 27.31
C SER A 461 21.87 1.36 26.35
N GLU A 462 22.13 0.05 26.48
CA GLU A 462 23.18 -0.66 25.76
C GLU A 462 22.70 -1.45 24.54
N SER A 463 21.40 -1.71 24.37
CA SER A 463 20.91 -2.60 23.30
C SER A 463 19.90 -1.97 22.34
N VAL A 464 19.02 -1.08 22.81
CA VAL A 464 17.87 -0.64 22.00
C VAL A 464 18.27 0.40 20.95
N GLU A 465 17.99 0.08 19.69
CA GLU A 465 18.23 0.87 18.49
C GLU A 465 16.94 1.57 18.01
N THR A 466 15.75 0.97 18.21
CA THR A 466 14.46 1.50 17.76
C THR A 466 13.36 1.37 18.82
N ILE A 467 12.64 2.46 19.10
CA ILE A 467 11.42 2.48 19.93
C ILE A 467 10.29 3.17 19.17
N THR A 468 9.15 2.50 18.98
CA THR A 468 7.92 3.11 18.40
C THR A 468 6.67 2.86 19.25
N GLY A 469 6.13 3.92 19.86
CA GLY A 469 4.99 3.90 20.80
C GLY A 469 3.93 4.99 20.54
N GLY A 470 3.79 5.42 19.28
CA GLY A 470 2.76 6.40 18.89
C GLY A 470 1.34 5.84 18.93
N PHE A 471 0.32 6.70 19.12
CA PHE A 471 -1.10 6.30 19.17
C PHE A 471 -1.40 5.23 20.23
N CYS A 472 -1.01 5.50 21.48
CA CYS A 472 -1.18 4.59 22.63
C CYS A 472 -1.89 5.22 23.84
N GLY A 473 -2.34 6.48 23.73
CA GLY A 473 -2.91 7.23 24.85
C GLY A 473 -1.89 7.53 25.97
N ILE A 474 -0.60 7.54 25.65
CA ILE A 474 0.48 7.69 26.63
C ILE A 474 0.45 9.10 27.20
N LYS A 475 0.48 9.22 28.53
CA LYS A 475 0.29 10.49 29.26
C LYS A 475 1.56 10.92 30.00
N GLY A 476 1.50 12.11 30.59
CA GLY A 476 2.53 12.62 31.49
C GLY A 476 3.78 13.13 30.77
N MET A 477 4.86 13.33 31.52
CA MET A 477 6.10 13.88 30.99
C MET A 477 7.01 12.80 30.41
N ILE A 478 7.82 13.16 29.42
CA ILE A 478 8.91 12.30 28.95
C ILE A 478 10.01 12.30 30.03
N PRO A 479 10.41 11.14 30.59
CA PRO A 479 11.41 11.09 31.65
C PRO A 479 12.78 11.53 31.16
N SER A 480 13.52 12.29 31.97
CA SER A 480 14.89 12.74 31.69
C SER A 480 15.86 11.59 31.39
N GLU A 481 15.59 10.43 31.97
CA GLU A 481 16.33 9.18 31.84
C GLU A 481 16.34 8.64 30.40
N ILE A 482 15.47 9.14 29.50
CA ILE A 482 15.49 8.84 28.06
C ILE A 482 16.85 9.16 27.41
N GLY A 483 17.59 10.14 27.94
CA GLY A 483 18.92 10.52 27.45
C GLY A 483 19.97 9.40 27.56
N ASN A 484 19.76 8.44 28.47
CA ASN A 484 20.67 7.31 28.69
C ASN A 484 20.67 6.30 27.52
N LEU A 485 19.71 6.39 26.58
CA LEU A 485 19.59 5.51 25.42
C LEU A 485 20.71 5.75 24.40
N SER A 486 21.92 5.26 24.71
CA SER A 486 23.14 5.55 23.94
C SER A 486 23.16 4.97 22.52
N ASN A 487 22.43 3.87 22.30
CA ASN A 487 22.40 3.12 21.03
C ASN A 487 21.19 3.41 20.14
N ILE A 488 20.26 4.26 20.57
CA ILE A 488 19.04 4.59 19.83
C ILE A 488 19.36 5.32 18.51
N ILE A 489 18.75 4.87 17.41
CA ILE A 489 18.78 5.52 16.09
C ILE A 489 17.39 6.06 15.69
N TYR A 490 16.30 5.43 16.17
CA TYR A 490 14.93 5.83 15.84
C TYR A 490 14.02 5.83 17.07
N PHE A 491 13.44 6.99 17.38
CA PHE A 491 12.48 7.17 18.46
C PHE A 491 11.20 7.84 17.95
N ALA A 492 10.04 7.17 18.09
CA ALA A 492 8.75 7.70 17.70
C ALA A 492 7.68 7.52 18.78
N MET A 493 7.10 8.63 19.27
CA MET A 493 6.03 8.67 20.28
C MET A 493 4.85 9.57 19.86
N GLY A 494 4.68 9.81 18.56
CA GLY A 494 3.68 10.74 18.04
C GLY A 494 2.23 10.27 18.16
N GLY A 495 1.27 11.18 18.36
CA GLY A 495 -0.14 10.85 18.55
C GLY A 495 -0.47 10.37 19.96
N ASN A 496 -0.02 11.09 20.99
CA ASN A 496 -0.20 10.73 22.40
C ASN A 496 -0.56 11.98 23.24
N ASP A 497 -0.77 11.80 24.54
CA ASP A 497 -1.07 12.84 25.53
C ASP A 497 0.18 13.27 26.32
N LEU A 498 1.38 13.22 25.71
CA LEU A 498 2.61 13.63 26.40
C LEU A 498 2.62 15.15 26.62
N ILE A 499 2.94 15.55 27.85
CA ILE A 499 2.96 16.95 28.32
C ILE A 499 4.35 17.35 28.83
N GLY A 500 4.55 18.65 29.06
CA GLY A 500 5.80 19.16 29.61
C GLY A 500 6.82 19.52 28.51
N THR A 501 8.03 19.85 28.95
CA THR A 501 9.14 20.22 28.06
C THR A 501 9.84 19.01 27.47
N ILE A 502 10.38 19.14 26.26
CA ILE A 502 11.35 18.18 25.70
C ILE A 502 12.59 18.13 26.64
N PRO A 503 13.02 16.95 27.12
CA PRO A 503 14.17 16.88 28.03
C PRO A 503 15.50 17.22 27.35
N ASP A 504 16.25 18.18 27.91
CA ASP A 504 17.64 18.51 27.52
C ASP A 504 18.58 17.30 27.41
N THR A 505 18.36 16.29 28.25
CA THR A 505 19.11 15.03 28.28
C THR A 505 19.01 14.24 26.99
N MET A 506 17.99 14.45 26.15
CA MET A 506 17.90 13.83 24.82
C MET A 506 19.14 14.11 23.97
N GLY A 507 19.83 15.24 24.16
CA GLY A 507 21.11 15.54 23.50
C GLY A 507 22.22 14.51 23.72
N GLN A 508 22.09 13.60 24.69
CA GLN A 508 23.04 12.52 24.94
C GLN A 508 22.88 11.34 23.97
N MET A 509 21.74 11.23 23.27
CA MET A 509 21.39 10.18 22.30
C MET A 509 22.15 10.36 20.97
N ARG A 510 23.49 10.37 20.99
CA ARG A 510 24.34 10.80 19.85
C ARG A 510 24.20 9.96 18.57
N LYS A 511 23.67 8.74 18.65
CA LYS A 511 23.37 7.89 17.48
C LYS A 511 22.02 8.19 16.83
N MET A 512 21.19 9.05 17.42
CA MET A 512 19.87 9.39 16.90
C MET A 512 19.93 9.82 15.44
N GLN A 513 19.10 9.21 14.60
CA GLN A 513 18.91 9.51 13.19
C GLN A 513 17.52 10.09 12.92
N LYS A 514 16.49 9.58 13.62
CA LYS A 514 15.07 9.92 13.37
C LYS A 514 14.34 10.14 14.69
N LEU A 515 13.89 11.36 14.94
CA LEU A 515 13.16 11.76 16.15
C LEU A 515 11.77 12.28 15.79
N ILE A 516 10.71 11.58 16.22
CA ILE A 516 9.33 11.86 15.85
C ILE A 516 8.42 11.92 17.09
N ILE A 517 8.01 13.13 17.49
CA ILE A 517 7.07 13.35 18.60
C ILE A 517 5.95 14.32 18.17
N ARG A 518 5.39 14.10 16.97
CA ARG A 518 4.22 14.84 16.44
C ARG A 518 2.94 14.63 17.25
N LYS A 519 1.94 15.50 17.10
CA LYS A 519 0.56 15.34 17.63
C LYS A 519 0.59 14.95 19.12
N ASN A 520 1.10 15.86 19.95
CA ASN A 520 1.24 15.73 21.41
C ASN A 520 0.97 17.09 22.09
N LYS A 521 1.13 17.17 23.42
CA LYS A 521 0.87 18.38 24.24
C LYS A 521 2.16 18.91 24.88
N LEU A 522 3.30 18.73 24.21
CA LEU A 522 4.60 19.22 24.66
C LEU A 522 4.68 20.74 24.52
N TRP A 523 5.26 21.42 25.51
CA TRP A 523 5.33 22.89 25.56
C TRP A 523 6.73 23.43 25.89
N GLY A 524 6.93 24.73 25.68
CA GLY A 524 8.21 25.39 25.94
C GLY A 524 9.20 25.27 24.79
N SER A 525 10.46 25.66 25.03
CA SER A 525 11.48 25.75 23.97
C SER A 525 12.11 24.41 23.60
N ILE A 526 12.38 24.25 22.31
CA ILE A 526 13.24 23.18 21.77
C ILE A 526 14.66 23.32 22.40
N PRO A 527 15.19 22.30 23.11
CA PRO A 527 16.47 22.42 23.78
C PRO A 527 17.67 22.58 22.83
N VAL A 528 18.56 23.52 23.15
CA VAL A 528 19.87 23.70 22.47
C VAL A 528 20.69 22.41 22.51
N ASN A 529 20.54 21.60 23.56
CA ASN A 529 21.25 20.33 23.71
C ASN A 529 20.88 19.28 22.66
N LEU A 530 19.74 19.37 21.96
CA LEU A 530 19.41 18.47 20.84
C LEU A 530 20.43 18.54 19.69
N CYS A 531 21.13 19.66 19.53
CA CYS A 531 22.18 19.83 18.51
C CYS A 531 23.38 18.89 18.68
N ASN A 532 23.49 18.18 19.81
CA ASN A 532 24.49 17.14 20.03
C ASN A 532 24.16 15.81 19.29
N MET A 533 22.96 15.67 18.73
CA MET A 533 22.56 14.53 17.88
C MET A 533 23.17 14.66 16.47
N VAL A 534 24.49 14.52 16.34
CA VAL A 534 25.24 14.77 15.09
C VAL A 534 24.88 13.86 13.90
N ASN A 535 24.06 12.83 14.11
CA ASN A 535 23.56 11.90 13.08
C ASN A 535 22.08 12.12 12.72
N LEU A 536 21.41 13.11 13.33
CA LEU A 536 19.98 13.38 13.17
C LEU A 536 19.69 13.89 11.75
N TYR A 537 18.98 13.09 10.95
CA TYR A 537 18.57 13.46 9.59
C TYR A 537 17.08 13.80 9.46
N TYR A 538 16.25 13.30 10.38
CA TYR A 538 14.81 13.51 10.37
C TYR A 538 14.33 13.97 11.75
N LEU A 539 13.82 15.19 11.84
CA LEU A 539 13.27 15.79 13.06
C LEU A 539 11.81 16.21 12.85
N GLN A 540 10.90 15.69 13.67
CA GLN A 540 9.48 16.04 13.60
C GLN A 540 8.84 16.27 14.97
N PHE A 541 8.39 17.51 15.20
CA PHE A 541 7.55 17.92 16.34
C PHE A 541 6.23 18.61 15.91
N THR A 542 5.82 18.45 14.64
CA THR A 542 4.49 18.79 14.08
C THR A 542 3.34 18.69 15.09
N ASN A 543 2.55 19.74 15.25
CA ASN A 543 1.35 19.76 16.10
C ASN A 543 1.67 19.46 17.59
N ASN A 544 2.20 20.48 18.27
CA ASN A 544 2.50 20.54 19.70
C ASN A 544 2.24 21.99 20.20
N GLN A 545 2.66 22.30 21.43
CA GLN A 545 2.57 23.62 22.05
C GLN A 545 3.97 24.23 22.27
N LEU A 546 4.96 23.87 21.45
CA LEU A 546 6.34 24.36 21.56
C LEU A 546 6.42 25.85 21.25
N SER A 547 7.32 26.57 21.93
CA SER A 547 7.35 28.03 21.90
C SER A 547 8.75 28.61 22.07
N GLY A 548 8.93 29.89 21.78
CA GLY A 548 10.27 30.51 21.80
C GLY A 548 11.03 30.28 20.50
N GLN A 549 12.34 30.56 20.49
CA GLN A 549 13.14 30.56 19.27
C GLN A 549 13.71 29.18 18.89
N LEU A 550 13.90 28.97 17.58
CA LEU A 550 14.66 27.84 17.03
C LEU A 550 16.12 27.87 17.53
N PRO A 551 16.69 26.75 18.02
CA PRO A 551 18.10 26.69 18.39
C PRO A 551 19.03 26.94 17.20
N TRP A 552 19.87 27.98 17.31
CA TRP A 552 20.84 28.37 16.28
C TRP A 552 21.78 27.25 15.85
N CYS A 553 22.01 26.24 16.69
CA CYS A 553 22.90 25.13 16.39
C CYS A 553 22.27 24.04 15.50
N LEU A 554 20.96 24.04 15.23
CA LEU A 554 20.31 23.05 14.35
C LEU A 554 20.89 23.08 12.94
N GLY A 555 21.17 24.28 12.41
CA GLY A 555 21.82 24.46 11.12
C GLY A 555 23.23 23.87 11.03
N ASN A 556 23.90 23.61 12.17
CA ASN A 556 25.24 23.04 12.19
C ASN A 556 25.24 21.50 12.12
N ILE A 557 24.07 20.85 12.17
CA ILE A 557 23.94 19.40 12.06
C ILE A 557 24.04 19.00 10.58
N SER A 558 25.23 18.60 10.13
CA SER A 558 25.52 18.25 8.72
C SER A 558 24.88 16.94 8.25
N SER A 559 24.03 16.31 9.05
CA SER A 559 23.19 15.17 8.66
C SER A 559 21.73 15.56 8.47
N LEU A 560 21.32 16.78 8.85
CA LEU A 560 19.91 17.17 8.97
C LEU A 560 19.29 17.47 7.60
N GLN A 561 18.36 16.61 7.16
CA GLN A 561 17.72 16.67 5.85
C GLN A 561 16.26 17.13 5.93
N ASN A 562 15.50 16.64 6.90
CA ASN A 562 14.06 16.88 7.01
C ASN A 562 13.70 17.44 8.38
N ILE A 563 13.03 18.59 8.39
CA ILE A 563 12.61 19.32 9.59
C ILE A 563 11.12 19.64 9.49
N TYR A 564 10.32 19.16 10.43
CA TYR A 564 8.88 19.44 10.54
C TYR A 564 8.54 19.96 11.94
N LEU A 565 8.33 21.26 12.06
CA LEU A 565 8.02 21.97 13.31
C LEU A 565 6.73 22.80 13.20
N ASP A 566 5.89 22.43 12.23
CA ASP A 566 4.59 23.01 11.93
C ASP A 566 3.57 22.87 13.07
N TYR A 567 2.53 23.71 13.06
CA TYR A 567 1.48 23.76 14.09
C TYR A 567 2.07 23.85 15.51
N ASN A 568 2.79 24.94 15.78
CA ASN A 568 3.40 25.24 17.08
C ASN A 568 3.33 26.76 17.36
N GLY A 569 3.88 27.21 18.49
CA GLY A 569 3.98 28.62 18.88
C GLY A 569 5.41 29.17 18.80
N LEU A 570 6.24 28.69 17.87
CA LEU A 570 7.63 29.13 17.72
C LEU A 570 7.71 30.60 17.29
N THR A 571 8.66 31.34 17.83
CA THR A 571 8.82 32.79 17.68
C THR A 571 10.25 33.18 17.26
N SER A 572 10.50 34.48 17.09
CA SER A 572 11.77 35.04 16.62
C SER A 572 12.04 34.75 15.13
N THR A 573 13.25 35.09 14.67
CA THR A 573 13.72 34.87 13.30
C THR A 573 14.30 33.47 13.11
N ILE A 574 14.24 32.93 11.89
CA ILE A 574 14.96 31.70 11.54
C ILE A 574 16.49 31.96 11.58
N PRO A 575 17.31 31.16 12.28
CA PRO A 575 18.75 31.36 12.37
C PRO A 575 19.51 31.27 11.03
N SER A 576 20.51 32.13 10.80
CA SER A 576 21.36 32.17 9.60
C SER A 576 22.14 30.87 9.32
N THR A 577 22.52 30.18 10.39
CA THR A 577 23.09 28.82 10.34
C THR A 577 22.16 27.82 9.66
N LEU A 578 20.83 27.94 9.83
CA LEU A 578 19.87 27.05 9.21
C LEU A 578 19.80 27.30 7.69
N TRP A 579 19.77 28.57 7.27
CA TRP A 579 19.85 28.96 5.85
C TRP A 579 21.16 28.54 5.16
N SER A 580 22.21 28.26 5.94
CA SER A 580 23.53 27.84 5.45
C SER A 580 23.70 26.31 5.31
N ASN A 581 22.73 25.50 5.76
CA ASN A 581 22.87 24.04 5.77
C ASN A 581 22.49 23.42 4.42
N LYS A 582 23.50 22.97 3.68
CA LYS A 582 23.35 22.49 2.29
C LYS A 582 22.57 21.18 2.15
N GLU A 583 22.44 20.39 3.22
CA GLU A 583 21.87 19.04 3.20
C GLU A 583 20.35 19.02 3.43
N ILE A 584 19.75 20.13 3.87
CA ILE A 584 18.30 20.24 4.10
C ILE A 584 17.57 20.07 2.77
N GLN A 585 16.68 19.08 2.73
CA GLN A 585 15.78 18.75 1.62
C GLN A 585 14.34 19.20 1.90
N ILE A 586 13.89 19.17 3.15
CA ILE A 586 12.53 19.58 3.55
C ILE A 586 12.60 20.45 4.80
N LEU A 587 12.08 21.68 4.69
CA LEU A 587 11.95 22.64 5.80
C LEU A 587 10.48 23.08 5.93
N GLU A 588 9.80 22.52 6.91
CA GLU A 588 8.39 22.78 7.24
C GLU A 588 8.30 23.45 8.63
N LEU A 589 7.89 24.72 8.62
CA LEU A 589 7.76 25.62 9.77
C LEU A 589 6.40 26.34 9.81
N SER A 590 5.42 25.89 9.02
CA SER A 590 4.13 26.58 8.82
C SER A 590 3.26 26.57 10.08
N HIS A 591 2.29 27.48 10.18
CA HIS A 591 1.44 27.66 11.38
C HIS A 591 2.28 27.87 12.65
N ASN A 592 3.04 28.97 12.67
CA ASN A 592 3.88 29.40 13.79
C ASN A 592 3.82 30.94 13.95
N LEU A 593 4.61 31.50 14.88
CA LEU A 593 4.69 32.93 15.18
C LEU A 593 6.08 33.51 14.80
N LEU A 594 6.72 32.96 13.75
CA LEU A 594 8.04 33.38 13.31
C LEU A 594 7.97 34.75 12.60
N ILE A 595 8.98 35.58 12.84
CA ILE A 595 9.03 37.01 12.45
C ILE A 595 10.28 37.34 11.64
N GLY A 596 10.34 38.60 11.16
CA GLY A 596 11.49 39.16 10.44
C GLY A 596 11.43 38.88 8.94
N SER A 597 12.56 38.99 8.26
CA SER A 597 12.69 38.79 6.82
C SER A 597 13.42 37.50 6.47
N LEU A 598 13.06 36.90 5.33
CA LEU A 598 13.78 35.77 4.75
C LEU A 598 15.22 36.18 4.41
N SER A 599 16.22 35.36 4.74
CA SER A 599 17.63 35.69 4.49
C SER A 599 17.99 35.49 3.01
N GLN A 600 18.90 36.30 2.46
CA GLN A 600 19.52 36.03 1.16
C GLN A 600 20.36 34.74 1.17
N GLU A 601 20.84 34.33 2.35
CA GLU A 601 21.59 33.07 2.55
C GLU A 601 20.78 31.84 2.13
N ILE A 602 19.45 31.93 2.04
CA ILE A 602 18.53 30.84 1.66
C ILE A 602 18.91 30.14 0.35
N GLY A 603 19.52 30.86 -0.60
CA GLY A 603 20.04 30.28 -1.84
C GLY A 603 21.13 29.23 -1.62
N SER A 604 21.72 29.14 -0.42
CA SER A 604 22.74 28.14 -0.07
C SER A 604 22.19 26.73 0.13
N LEU A 605 20.87 26.58 0.32
CA LEU A 605 20.17 25.31 0.58
C LEU A 605 20.05 24.44 -0.69
N LYS A 606 21.16 24.12 -1.36
CA LYS A 606 21.16 23.55 -2.73
C LYS A 606 20.46 22.20 -2.89
N SER A 607 20.18 21.46 -1.82
CA SER A 607 19.39 20.22 -1.84
C SER A 607 17.91 20.40 -1.50
N LEU A 608 17.43 21.62 -1.23
CA LEU A 608 16.06 21.89 -0.80
C LEU A 608 15.05 21.58 -1.90
N ARG A 609 14.10 20.69 -1.58
CA ARG A 609 12.95 20.31 -2.41
C ARG A 609 11.67 20.96 -1.95
N GLU A 610 11.49 21.10 -0.64
CA GLU A 610 10.23 21.54 -0.03
C GLU A 610 10.52 22.64 1.00
N LEU A 611 9.93 23.82 0.79
CA LEU A 611 10.02 24.95 1.70
C LEU A 611 8.62 25.46 2.05
N HIS A 612 8.24 25.28 3.32
CA HIS A 612 6.92 25.59 3.82
C HIS A 612 7.04 26.52 5.03
N LEU A 613 6.66 27.78 4.83
CA LEU A 613 6.75 28.89 5.78
C LEU A 613 5.39 29.62 5.91
N SER A 614 4.30 28.95 5.52
CA SER A 614 2.96 29.53 5.50
C SER A 614 2.42 29.80 6.91
N GLU A 615 1.43 30.69 7.03
CA GLU A 615 0.76 31.02 8.31
C GLU A 615 1.78 31.40 9.40
N ASN A 616 2.53 32.47 9.13
CA ASN A 616 3.57 33.03 9.99
C ASN A 616 3.52 34.57 9.91
N GLN A 617 4.52 35.26 10.47
CA GLN A 617 4.58 36.73 10.50
C GLN A 617 5.79 37.29 9.73
N PHE A 618 6.33 36.56 8.75
CA PHE A 618 7.44 37.02 7.91
C PHE A 618 7.08 38.27 7.12
N SER A 619 8.05 39.15 6.90
CA SER A 619 7.90 40.51 6.36
C SER A 619 9.12 40.90 5.55
N GLY A 620 9.08 42.04 4.86
CA GLY A 620 10.13 42.42 3.90
C GLY A 620 9.90 41.80 2.52
N ASP A 621 10.89 41.95 1.64
CA ASP A 621 10.83 41.44 0.27
C ASP A 621 11.24 39.96 0.18
N ILE A 622 10.73 39.26 -0.83
CA ILE A 622 11.14 37.88 -1.15
C ILE A 622 12.57 37.89 -1.74
N PRO A 623 13.56 37.16 -1.18
CA PRO A 623 14.93 37.16 -1.70
C PRO A 623 15.05 36.57 -3.11
N THR A 624 15.77 37.26 -4.00
CA THR A 624 16.09 36.80 -5.36
C THR A 624 16.88 35.49 -5.37
N ASN A 625 17.71 35.25 -4.34
CA ASN A 625 18.53 34.04 -4.19
C ASN A 625 17.72 32.74 -4.05
N ILE A 626 16.41 32.81 -3.76
CA ILE A 626 15.52 31.64 -3.80
C ILE A 626 15.56 30.98 -5.19
N GLY A 627 15.65 31.75 -6.28
CA GLY A 627 15.74 31.23 -7.65
C GLY A 627 16.96 30.33 -7.91
N GLU A 628 17.99 30.38 -7.06
CA GLU A 628 19.15 29.50 -7.17
C GLU A 628 18.90 28.08 -6.62
N LEU A 629 17.70 27.79 -6.11
CA LEU A 629 17.30 26.50 -5.53
C LEU A 629 16.73 25.58 -6.62
N GLN A 630 17.62 25.10 -7.48
CA GLN A 630 17.26 24.41 -8.73
C GLN A 630 16.41 23.14 -8.55
N SER A 631 16.54 22.45 -7.41
CA SER A 631 15.76 21.24 -7.07
C SER A 631 14.52 21.53 -6.18
N LEU A 632 14.11 22.79 -6.04
CA LEU A 632 12.92 23.18 -5.28
C LEU A 632 11.65 22.79 -6.05
N GLN A 633 10.83 21.94 -5.45
CA GLN A 633 9.61 21.36 -6.00
C GLN A 633 8.36 22.00 -5.36
N ASN A 634 8.38 22.26 -4.05
CA ASN A 634 7.29 22.94 -3.33
C ASN A 634 7.79 24.21 -2.63
N LEU A 635 7.09 25.32 -2.83
CA LEU A 635 7.31 26.60 -2.13
C LEU A 635 5.98 27.18 -1.64
N THR A 636 5.81 27.29 -0.33
CA THR A 636 4.63 27.93 0.29
C THR A 636 5.06 29.02 1.28
N LEU A 637 4.62 30.26 0.99
CA LEU A 637 4.87 31.47 1.78
C LEU A 637 3.55 32.18 2.14
N SER A 638 2.41 31.48 2.01
CA SER A 638 1.07 32.06 2.10
C SER A 638 0.73 32.54 3.52
N ASN A 639 -0.21 33.48 3.65
CA ASN A 639 -0.62 34.06 4.94
C ASN A 639 0.57 34.59 5.76
N ASN A 640 1.24 35.62 5.21
CA ASN A 640 2.38 36.31 5.82
C ASN A 640 2.28 37.83 5.53
N ASN A 641 3.25 38.62 6.01
CA ASN A 641 3.35 40.06 5.80
C ASN A 641 4.39 40.44 4.70
N LEU A 642 4.75 39.51 3.80
CA LEU A 642 5.77 39.73 2.78
C LEU A 642 5.30 40.78 1.76
N HIS A 643 6.22 41.59 1.25
CA HIS A 643 5.95 42.67 0.31
C HIS A 643 6.96 42.73 -0.85
N GLY A 644 6.95 43.84 -1.60
CA GLY A 644 7.79 43.99 -2.78
C GLY A 644 7.35 43.10 -3.95
N PRO A 645 8.19 42.93 -4.98
CA PRO A 645 7.89 42.13 -6.16
C PRO A 645 8.13 40.63 -5.93
N ILE A 646 7.43 39.80 -6.70
CA ILE A 646 7.83 38.41 -6.92
C ILE A 646 9.14 38.44 -7.74
N PRO A 647 10.23 37.76 -7.31
CA PRO A 647 11.50 37.81 -8.03
C PRO A 647 11.44 37.20 -9.43
N GLU A 648 12.07 37.83 -10.44
CA GLU A 648 12.15 37.25 -11.78
C GLU A 648 12.92 35.91 -11.80
N SER A 649 13.87 35.71 -10.88
CA SER A 649 14.63 34.47 -10.71
C SER A 649 13.79 33.27 -10.28
N PHE A 650 12.52 33.45 -9.89
CA PHE A 650 11.61 32.31 -9.67
C PHE A 650 11.37 31.51 -10.96
N GLY A 651 11.56 32.12 -12.15
CA GLY A 651 11.52 31.40 -13.42
C GLY A 651 12.67 30.42 -13.62
N ASP A 652 13.73 30.48 -12.81
CA ASP A 652 14.86 29.55 -12.87
C ASP A 652 14.62 28.26 -12.08
N LEU A 653 13.55 28.18 -11.28
CA LEU A 653 13.17 27.03 -10.43
C LEU A 653 12.61 25.86 -11.25
N LYS A 654 13.43 25.20 -12.07
CA LYS A 654 12.93 24.28 -13.12
C LYS A 654 12.20 23.03 -12.62
N GLU A 655 12.44 22.58 -11.40
CA GLU A 655 11.71 21.46 -10.80
C GLU A 655 10.40 21.87 -10.08
N LEU A 656 10.03 23.16 -10.04
CA LEU A 656 8.92 23.65 -9.21
C LEU A 656 7.55 23.15 -9.67
N GLU A 657 6.90 22.37 -8.81
CA GLU A 657 5.55 21.81 -9.01
C GLU A 657 4.46 22.58 -8.27
N TYR A 658 4.76 23.15 -7.08
CA TYR A 658 3.79 23.83 -6.23
C TYR A 658 4.29 25.20 -5.76
N LEU A 659 3.52 26.25 -6.04
CA LEU A 659 3.81 27.62 -5.59
C LEU A 659 2.58 28.31 -4.99
N ASP A 660 2.60 28.62 -3.70
CA ASP A 660 1.61 29.47 -3.04
C ASP A 660 2.25 30.69 -2.35
N LEU A 661 1.89 31.88 -2.83
CA LEU A 661 2.29 33.19 -2.32
C LEU A 661 1.06 34.02 -1.88
N SER A 662 -0.10 33.39 -1.69
CA SER A 662 -1.35 34.09 -1.43
C SER A 662 -1.41 34.74 -0.04
N HIS A 663 -2.37 35.65 0.15
CA HIS A 663 -2.62 36.33 1.43
C HIS A 663 -1.34 36.99 1.98
N ASN A 664 -0.78 37.91 1.19
CA ASN A 664 0.43 38.66 1.49
C ASN A 664 0.27 40.12 1.01
N ASN A 665 1.33 40.92 1.12
CA ASN A 665 1.39 42.33 0.71
C ASN A 665 2.26 42.53 -0.55
N LEU A 666 2.47 41.49 -1.37
CA LEU A 666 3.28 41.53 -2.59
C LEU A 666 2.67 42.46 -3.64
N SER A 667 3.51 43.10 -4.45
CA SER A 667 3.15 44.22 -5.32
C SER A 667 3.95 44.26 -6.61
N GLY A 668 3.47 45.01 -7.61
CA GLY A 668 4.09 45.05 -8.93
C GLY A 668 3.60 43.94 -9.86
N LEU A 669 4.43 43.53 -10.82
CA LEU A 669 4.04 42.61 -11.90
C LEU A 669 4.24 41.13 -11.51
N ILE A 670 3.48 40.24 -12.15
CA ILE A 670 3.77 38.81 -12.18
C ILE A 670 4.93 38.58 -13.19
N PRO A 671 6.10 38.05 -12.80
CA PRO A 671 7.25 37.93 -13.68
C PRO A 671 7.00 37.03 -14.88
N LYS A 672 7.36 37.50 -16.08
CA LYS A 672 7.19 36.72 -17.33
C LYS A 672 8.02 35.43 -17.33
N SER A 673 9.14 35.40 -16.61
CA SER A 673 9.99 34.22 -16.46
C SER A 673 9.24 32.98 -15.93
N LEU A 674 8.14 33.17 -15.19
CA LEU A 674 7.25 32.10 -14.71
C LEU A 674 6.54 31.34 -15.85
N GLU A 675 6.47 31.88 -17.08
CA GLU A 675 5.98 31.13 -18.25
C GLU A 675 6.90 29.94 -18.61
N SER A 676 8.11 29.85 -18.04
CA SER A 676 9.12 28.81 -18.31
C SER A 676 9.24 27.73 -17.22
N LEU A 677 8.22 27.60 -16.37
CA LEU A 677 8.07 26.55 -15.35
C LEU A 677 7.14 25.43 -15.87
N GLU A 678 7.71 24.45 -16.56
CA GLU A 678 6.93 23.43 -17.29
C GLU A 678 6.28 22.38 -16.39
N TYR A 679 6.84 22.13 -15.20
CA TYR A 679 6.35 21.14 -14.23
C TYR A 679 5.35 21.71 -13.20
N LEU A 680 5.02 23.00 -13.26
CA LEU A 680 4.16 23.67 -12.29
C LEU A 680 2.72 23.15 -12.36
N LYS A 681 2.30 22.41 -11.32
CA LYS A 681 0.97 21.78 -11.14
C LYS A 681 0.02 22.64 -10.32
N TYR A 682 0.53 23.51 -9.46
CA TYR A 682 -0.26 24.44 -8.64
C TYR A 682 0.39 25.82 -8.59
N PHE A 683 -0.43 26.86 -8.70
CA PHE A 683 -0.02 28.26 -8.61
C PHE A 683 -1.10 29.10 -7.94
N ASN A 684 -0.73 29.87 -6.92
CA ASN A 684 -1.64 30.78 -6.23
C ASN A 684 -0.91 32.06 -5.78
N VAL A 685 -1.41 33.22 -6.21
CA VAL A 685 -0.95 34.56 -5.82
C VAL A 685 -2.12 35.45 -5.37
N SER A 686 -3.25 34.83 -5.01
CA SER A 686 -4.47 35.55 -4.58
C SER A 686 -4.25 36.40 -3.33
N PHE A 687 -5.11 37.40 -3.13
CA PHE A 687 -5.08 38.32 -1.97
C PHE A 687 -3.71 38.96 -1.74
N ASN A 688 -3.22 39.64 -2.79
CA ASN A 688 -2.02 40.48 -2.82
C ASN A 688 -2.33 41.83 -3.48
N LYS A 689 -1.31 42.66 -3.73
CA LYS A 689 -1.39 43.97 -4.41
C LYS A 689 -0.70 43.95 -5.78
N LEU A 690 -0.77 42.81 -6.48
CA LEU A 690 -0.19 42.67 -7.82
C LEU A 690 -1.03 43.39 -8.88
N GLY A 691 -0.37 43.81 -9.96
CA GLY A 691 -0.98 44.53 -11.08
C GLY A 691 -0.36 44.22 -12.44
N GLY A 692 -0.98 44.76 -13.50
CA GLY A 692 -0.55 44.52 -14.89
C GLY A 692 -1.20 43.28 -15.52
N GLU A 693 -0.63 42.80 -16.63
CA GLU A 693 -1.23 41.72 -17.43
C GLU A 693 -0.96 40.33 -16.85
N ILE A 694 -2.01 39.53 -16.66
CA ILE A 694 -1.90 38.10 -16.36
C ILE A 694 -1.47 37.35 -17.62
N LEU A 695 -0.34 36.66 -17.50
CA LEU A 695 0.37 35.91 -18.52
C LEU A 695 -0.50 34.83 -19.20
N ASN A 696 -0.10 34.42 -20.42
CA ASN A 696 -0.88 33.49 -21.25
C ASN A 696 -0.04 32.36 -21.90
N GLY A 697 1.29 32.39 -21.75
CA GLY A 697 2.19 31.29 -22.05
C GLY A 697 2.32 30.28 -20.90
N GLY A 698 3.08 29.21 -21.15
CA GLY A 698 3.44 28.22 -20.13
C GLY A 698 2.26 27.66 -19.31
N PRO A 699 2.43 27.47 -18.00
CA PRO A 699 1.39 26.89 -17.13
C PRO A 699 0.18 27.81 -16.91
N PHE A 700 0.28 29.13 -17.18
CA PHE A 700 -0.80 30.11 -16.99
C PHE A 700 -2.04 29.87 -17.89
N LYS A 701 -1.95 28.93 -18.85
CA LYS A 701 -3.10 28.43 -19.61
C LYS A 701 -4.06 27.58 -18.76
N ASN A 702 -3.52 26.87 -17.76
CA ASN A 702 -4.26 25.91 -16.94
C ASN A 702 -4.94 26.57 -15.73
N TRP A 703 -4.50 27.77 -15.35
CA TRP A 703 -4.96 28.47 -14.15
C TRP A 703 -6.27 29.23 -14.37
N THR A 704 -7.03 29.37 -13.29
CA THR A 704 -8.37 30.00 -13.27
C THR A 704 -8.36 31.28 -12.43
N ARG A 705 -9.51 31.95 -12.27
CA ARG A 705 -9.67 33.13 -11.41
C ARG A 705 -9.11 32.95 -10.00
N ASP A 706 -9.25 31.75 -9.42
CA ASP A 706 -8.95 31.46 -8.02
C ASP A 706 -7.48 31.76 -7.67
N SER A 707 -6.55 31.51 -8.60
CA SER A 707 -5.11 31.79 -8.44
C SER A 707 -4.76 33.29 -8.36
N PHE A 708 -5.67 34.20 -8.75
CA PHE A 708 -5.38 35.63 -8.93
C PHE A 708 -6.34 36.56 -8.18
N ILE A 709 -7.45 36.04 -7.63
CA ILE A 709 -8.51 36.82 -6.97
C ILE A 709 -7.94 37.72 -5.84
N GLY A 710 -8.56 38.88 -5.60
CA GLY A 710 -8.11 39.83 -4.57
C GLY A 710 -7.05 40.84 -5.03
N ASN A 711 -6.33 40.58 -6.11
CA ASN A 711 -5.39 41.54 -6.71
C ASN A 711 -6.15 42.58 -7.56
N GLY A 712 -6.26 43.81 -7.06
CA GLY A 712 -7.13 44.85 -7.65
C GLY A 712 -6.66 45.47 -8.97
N GLU A 713 -5.36 45.38 -9.31
CA GLU A 713 -4.78 46.05 -10.49
C GLU A 713 -4.42 45.08 -11.63
N LEU A 714 -4.75 43.79 -11.51
CA LEU A 714 -4.56 42.82 -12.59
C LEU A 714 -5.55 43.03 -13.74
N CYS A 715 -5.05 42.87 -14.96
CA CYS A 715 -5.82 42.83 -16.19
C CYS A 715 -5.46 41.59 -17.02
N GLY A 716 -6.26 41.22 -18.02
CA GLY A 716 -5.89 40.11 -18.92
C GLY A 716 -7.08 39.41 -19.57
N ALA A 717 -6.91 38.10 -19.81
CA ALA A 717 -7.90 37.27 -20.49
C ALA A 717 -9.17 37.05 -19.65
N SER A 718 -10.33 37.01 -20.33
CA SER A 718 -11.65 36.88 -19.70
C SER A 718 -11.83 35.62 -18.83
N ARG A 719 -11.06 34.55 -19.04
CA ARG A 719 -11.07 33.34 -18.19
C ARG A 719 -10.68 33.61 -16.73
N PHE A 720 -9.84 34.62 -16.48
CA PHE A 720 -9.48 35.06 -15.14
C PHE A 720 -10.54 36.00 -14.52
N MET A 721 -11.50 36.45 -15.32
CA MET A 721 -12.58 37.38 -14.93
C MET A 721 -12.07 38.66 -14.25
N VAL A 722 -10.98 39.20 -14.80
CA VAL A 722 -10.42 40.53 -14.50
C VAL A 722 -10.76 41.51 -15.64
N VAL A 723 -10.36 42.78 -15.52
CA VAL A 723 -10.56 43.79 -16.58
C VAL A 723 -9.67 43.47 -17.79
N ALA A 724 -10.13 43.72 -19.01
CA ALA A 724 -9.28 43.59 -20.19
C ALA A 724 -8.18 44.68 -20.20
N CYS A 725 -6.94 44.31 -20.52
CA CYS A 725 -5.83 45.26 -20.55
C CYS A 725 -6.03 46.34 -21.62
N LYS A 726 -5.70 47.60 -21.29
CA LYS A 726 -5.85 48.74 -22.21
C LYS A 726 -4.74 48.71 -23.27
N SER A 727 -5.11 48.28 -24.48
CA SER A 727 -4.21 48.25 -25.64
C SER A 727 -3.66 49.64 -26.01
N ILE A 728 -2.39 49.90 -25.68
CA ILE A 728 -1.66 51.10 -26.12
C ILE A 728 -1.06 50.83 -27.51
N THR A 729 -1.90 50.85 -28.56
CA THR A 729 -1.40 50.83 -29.94
C THR A 729 -0.87 52.20 -30.35
N SER A 730 0.45 52.39 -30.29
CA SER A 730 1.14 53.56 -30.82
C SER A 730 1.03 53.62 -32.36
N LYS A 731 0.56 54.74 -32.92
CA LYS A 731 0.82 55.11 -34.32
C LYS A 731 1.25 56.57 -34.47
N SER A 732 2.16 56.78 -35.41
CA SER A 732 3.00 57.97 -35.60
C SER A 732 2.26 59.20 -36.15
N SER A 733 2.71 60.39 -35.72
CA SER A 733 2.74 61.69 -36.45
C SER A 733 1.44 62.24 -37.09
N SER A 734 1.12 63.53 -36.99
CA SER A 734 2.04 64.70 -36.98
C SER A 734 1.47 65.96 -36.26
N LYS A 735 2.10 67.12 -36.49
CA LYS A 735 1.88 68.44 -35.84
C LYS A 735 0.41 68.92 -36.02
N THR A 736 -0.22 69.67 -35.10
CA THR A 736 0.10 71.08 -34.76
C THR A 736 -0.37 71.57 -33.35
N ARG A 737 0.04 72.81 -33.01
CA ARG A 737 0.06 73.48 -31.70
C ARG A 737 -1.26 74.15 -31.25
N TYR A 738 -1.29 74.53 -29.96
CA TYR A 738 -2.06 75.62 -29.31
C TYR A 738 -3.56 75.35 -28.95
N LEU A 739 -4.15 75.93 -27.88
CA LEU A 739 -3.63 76.88 -26.86
C LEU A 739 -4.26 76.69 -25.44
N LYS A 740 -3.40 76.77 -24.41
CA LYS A 740 -3.57 77.07 -22.96
C LYS A 740 -4.96 77.48 -22.36
N TYR A 741 -5.22 76.93 -21.16
CA TYR A 741 -6.19 77.35 -20.10
C TYR A 741 -7.70 77.19 -20.47
N ILE A 742 -8.72 77.12 -19.58
CA ILE A 742 -8.95 77.56 -18.17
C ILE A 742 -9.82 76.50 -17.39
N LEU A 743 -9.67 76.41 -16.06
CA LEU A 743 -10.63 75.77 -15.09
C LEU A 743 -11.39 76.90 -14.32
N PRO A 744 -12.56 76.71 -13.65
CA PRO A 744 -13.16 75.48 -13.11
C PRO A 744 -14.64 75.31 -13.61
N SER A 745 -15.74 74.97 -12.92
CA SER A 745 -16.05 74.68 -11.49
C SER A 745 -17.39 73.92 -11.27
N CYS A 746 -17.40 73.10 -10.21
CA CYS A 746 -18.47 72.79 -9.24
C CYS A 746 -19.94 73.17 -9.54
N ALA A 747 -20.81 72.16 -9.70
CA ALA A 747 -22.26 72.26 -9.45
C ALA A 747 -22.94 70.89 -9.17
N LEU A 748 -22.64 69.85 -9.95
CA LEU A 748 -23.55 68.71 -10.13
C LEU A 748 -23.53 67.63 -9.01
N VAL A 749 -22.50 67.58 -8.17
CA VAL A 749 -22.27 66.44 -7.25
C VAL A 749 -23.19 66.44 -6.03
N ALA A 750 -23.63 67.61 -5.55
CA ALA A 750 -24.41 67.73 -4.31
C ALA A 750 -25.82 67.09 -4.41
N CYS A 751 -26.47 67.18 -5.58
CA CYS A 751 -27.85 66.74 -5.76
C CYS A 751 -28.01 65.21 -5.71
N ILE A 752 -26.99 64.46 -6.13
CA ILE A 752 -27.07 63.00 -6.27
C ILE A 752 -27.05 62.30 -4.90
N VAL A 753 -26.24 62.79 -3.96
CA VAL A 753 -26.07 62.17 -2.63
C VAL A 753 -27.37 62.23 -1.82
N ILE A 754 -28.11 63.34 -1.88
CA ILE A 754 -29.37 63.53 -1.14
C ILE A 754 -30.45 62.55 -1.63
N PHE A 755 -30.53 62.31 -2.94
CA PHE A 755 -31.55 61.42 -3.53
C PHE A 755 -31.36 59.95 -3.12
N VAL A 756 -30.10 59.48 -3.08
CA VAL A 756 -29.77 58.09 -2.69
C VAL A 756 -30.11 57.82 -1.21
N VAL A 757 -29.83 58.77 -0.31
CA VAL A 757 -30.13 58.63 1.12
C VAL A 757 -31.65 58.59 1.39
N TRP A 758 -32.45 59.27 0.58
CA TRP A 758 -33.92 59.20 0.66
C TRP A 758 -34.46 57.85 0.15
N PHE A 759 -33.99 57.40 -1.02
CA PHE A 759 -34.49 56.19 -1.69
C PHE A 759 -34.30 54.90 -0.86
N VAL A 760 -33.17 54.77 -0.16
CA VAL A 760 -32.86 53.57 0.66
C VAL A 760 -33.77 53.44 1.90
N ARG A 761 -34.43 54.52 2.34
CA ARG A 761 -35.13 54.54 3.63
C ARG A 761 -36.62 54.15 3.56
N CYS A 762 -37.20 54.00 2.37
CA CYS A 762 -38.64 53.78 2.17
C CYS A 762 -38.98 52.70 1.13
N ASN A 763 -38.81 51.41 1.48
CA ASN A 763 -39.93 50.44 1.49
C ASN A 763 -39.49 48.98 1.77
N ARG A 764 -40.24 48.31 2.63
CA ARG A 764 -40.37 46.84 2.67
C ARG A 764 -41.68 46.46 1.99
N ASN A 765 -41.69 45.46 1.09
CA ASN A 765 -42.60 44.30 1.07
C ASN A 765 -42.62 43.56 -0.30
N LYS A 766 -43.10 42.30 -0.25
CA LYS A 766 -43.32 41.34 -1.37
C LYS A 766 -44.67 41.64 -2.09
N PRO A 767 -45.07 40.98 -3.23
CA PRO A 767 -44.53 39.75 -3.83
C PRO A 767 -44.35 39.73 -5.39
N LEU A 768 -44.04 38.52 -5.89
CA LEU A 768 -43.83 38.10 -7.30
C LEU A 768 -45.18 37.83 -8.04
N PRO A 769 -45.26 37.65 -9.40
CA PRO A 769 -44.71 36.43 -10.07
C PRO A 769 -44.33 36.45 -11.58
N THR A 770 -43.44 35.51 -11.98
CA THR A 770 -43.34 34.78 -13.31
C THR A 770 -43.12 35.58 -14.63
N GLN A 771 -42.52 35.04 -15.72
CA GLN A 771 -42.05 33.69 -16.13
C GLN A 771 -40.82 33.88 -17.07
N SER A 772 -39.62 33.35 -16.78
CA SER A 772 -39.03 32.07 -17.27
C SER A 772 -38.43 32.02 -18.69
N SER A 773 -37.10 31.87 -18.80
CA SER A 773 -36.44 31.06 -19.84
C SER A 773 -34.96 30.75 -19.51
N PHE A 774 -34.69 29.47 -19.21
CA PHE A 774 -33.41 28.73 -19.08
C PHE A 774 -32.26 29.22 -18.17
N PRO A 775 -31.53 28.31 -17.47
CA PRO A 775 -30.64 28.69 -16.36
C PRO A 775 -29.15 28.80 -16.74
N ILE A 776 -28.45 29.66 -16.00
CA ILE A 776 -27.01 29.89 -16.09
C ILE A 776 -26.24 28.82 -15.30
N ALA A 777 -25.05 28.43 -15.78
CA ALA A 777 -24.14 27.53 -15.05
C ALA A 777 -23.70 28.18 -13.72
N LEU A 778 -24.11 27.58 -12.60
CA LEU A 778 -23.94 28.15 -11.26
C LEU A 778 -22.52 27.92 -10.73
N THR A 779 -21.74 28.99 -10.66
CA THR A 779 -20.42 29.00 -10.02
C THR A 779 -20.60 28.95 -8.50
N ILE A 780 -20.37 27.78 -7.90
CA ILE A 780 -20.37 27.62 -6.44
C ILE A 780 -19.16 28.37 -5.87
N LYS A 781 -19.39 29.33 -4.97
CA LYS A 781 -18.33 30.06 -4.28
C LYS A 781 -17.64 29.11 -3.30
N ARG A 782 -16.37 28.76 -3.56
CA ARG A 782 -15.53 27.97 -2.64
C ARG A 782 -15.38 28.67 -1.28
N ILE A 783 -15.17 27.87 -0.25
CA ILE A 783 -14.98 28.32 1.13
C ILE A 783 -13.51 28.13 1.55
N SER A 784 -13.00 29.03 2.39
CA SER A 784 -11.64 28.94 2.91
C SER A 784 -11.51 27.91 4.02
N TYR A 785 -10.27 27.46 4.25
CA TYR A 785 -9.90 26.63 5.40
C TYR A 785 -10.31 27.31 6.72
N TYR A 786 -10.03 28.62 6.86
CA TYR A 786 -10.35 29.39 8.07
C TYR A 786 -11.85 29.54 8.34
N GLU A 787 -12.69 29.69 7.31
CA GLU A 787 -14.15 29.70 7.49
C GLU A 787 -14.64 28.36 8.05
N ILE A 788 -14.07 27.22 7.60
CA ILE A 788 -14.36 25.89 8.17
C ILE A 788 -13.79 25.73 9.58
N LEU A 789 -12.54 26.12 9.80
CA LEU A 789 -11.85 26.01 11.09
C LEU A 789 -12.60 26.80 12.18
N SER A 790 -12.95 28.05 11.87
CA SER A 790 -13.76 28.91 12.74
C SER A 790 -15.14 28.32 13.01
N ALA A 791 -15.83 27.84 11.95
CA ALA A 791 -17.17 27.27 12.10
C ALA A 791 -17.22 25.98 12.95
N THR A 792 -16.15 25.19 12.94
CA THR A 792 -16.04 23.92 13.69
C THR A 792 -15.41 24.07 15.09
N ASN A 793 -15.14 25.31 15.54
CA ASN A 793 -14.36 25.61 16.75
C ASN A 793 -12.98 24.91 16.77
N ASN A 794 -12.24 24.99 15.66
CA ASN A 794 -10.98 24.29 15.43
C ASN A 794 -11.09 22.75 15.38
N PHE A 795 -12.15 22.23 14.74
CA PHE A 795 -12.47 20.79 14.68
C PHE A 795 -12.65 20.15 16.07
N ASP A 796 -13.39 20.82 16.94
CA ASP A 796 -13.69 20.38 18.30
C ASP A 796 -14.38 18.99 18.33
N GLU A 797 -14.04 18.16 19.31
CA GLU A 797 -14.70 16.86 19.53
C GLU A 797 -16.16 17.08 19.98
N GLU A 798 -16.50 18.21 20.62
CA GLU A 798 -17.91 18.58 20.90
C GLU A 798 -18.71 18.86 19.61
N ASN A 799 -18.02 19.20 18.51
CA ASN A 799 -18.64 19.38 17.20
C ASN A 799 -18.57 18.13 16.31
N LEU A 800 -17.90 17.05 16.72
CA LEU A 800 -17.80 15.82 15.93
C LEU A 800 -19.16 15.08 15.90
N ILE A 801 -19.75 14.94 14.72
CA ILE A 801 -21.03 14.24 14.52
C ILE A 801 -20.87 12.84 13.88
N GLY A 802 -19.64 12.42 13.56
CA GLY A 802 -19.34 11.04 13.18
C GLY A 802 -17.94 10.83 12.58
N ARG A 803 -17.42 9.60 12.64
CA ARG A 803 -16.21 9.17 11.93
C ARG A 803 -16.52 7.98 11.02
N GLY A 804 -15.94 7.98 9.83
CA GLY A 804 -16.00 6.90 8.85
C GLY A 804 -14.60 6.44 8.43
N SER A 805 -14.52 5.43 7.58
CA SER A 805 -13.24 4.84 7.12
C SER A 805 -12.31 5.80 6.37
N ILE A 806 -12.88 6.86 5.77
CA ILE A 806 -12.18 7.83 4.90
C ILE A 806 -12.16 9.27 5.44
N GLY A 807 -12.71 9.53 6.63
CA GLY A 807 -12.87 10.90 7.13
C GLY A 807 -13.73 11.06 8.38
N SER A 808 -13.90 12.30 8.81
CA SER A 808 -14.71 12.71 9.97
C SER A 808 -15.70 13.79 9.56
N VAL A 809 -16.88 13.83 10.17
CA VAL A 809 -17.91 14.84 9.90
C VAL A 809 -18.11 15.68 11.15
N TYR A 810 -17.98 17.00 11.01
CA TYR A 810 -18.18 17.97 12.08
C TYR A 810 -19.44 18.80 11.82
N LYS A 811 -20.08 19.28 12.88
CA LYS A 811 -21.04 20.38 12.84
C LYS A 811 -20.28 21.70 12.75
N GLY A 812 -20.66 22.55 11.81
CA GLY A 812 -20.12 23.90 11.67
C GLY A 812 -21.20 24.97 11.83
N LEU A 813 -20.87 26.08 12.49
CA LEU A 813 -21.67 27.31 12.55
C LEU A 813 -20.90 28.47 11.91
N PHE A 814 -21.26 28.86 10.69
CA PHE A 814 -20.61 29.96 9.99
C PHE A 814 -21.02 31.34 10.53
N SER A 815 -20.21 32.35 10.24
CA SER A 815 -20.37 33.74 10.73
C SER A 815 -21.60 34.48 10.20
N ASP A 816 -22.29 33.94 9.20
CA ASP A 816 -23.61 34.41 8.73
C ASP A 816 -24.80 33.72 9.43
N GLY A 817 -24.53 32.79 10.35
CA GLY A 817 -25.52 31.97 11.06
C GLY A 817 -25.84 30.63 10.39
N THR A 818 -25.22 30.29 9.26
CA THR A 818 -25.47 29.01 8.57
C THR A 818 -24.89 27.84 9.37
N ILE A 819 -25.75 26.87 9.72
CA ILE A 819 -25.32 25.58 10.30
C ILE A 819 -25.11 24.56 9.16
N ALA A 820 -23.98 23.86 9.18
CA ALA A 820 -23.58 22.90 8.15
C ALA A 820 -23.00 21.60 8.74
N ALA A 821 -23.06 20.52 7.95
CA ALA A 821 -22.28 19.30 8.19
C ALA A 821 -21.03 19.34 7.31
N ILE A 822 -19.85 19.28 7.92
CA ILE A 822 -18.56 19.46 7.24
C ILE A 822 -17.81 18.13 7.26
N LYS A 823 -17.85 17.41 6.14
CA LYS A 823 -17.16 16.13 5.93
C LYS A 823 -15.72 16.40 5.53
N VAL A 824 -14.79 16.20 6.47
CA VAL A 824 -13.35 16.31 6.31
C VAL A 824 -12.77 14.94 5.96
N PHE A 825 -12.03 14.85 4.86
CA PHE A 825 -11.44 13.59 4.40
C PHE A 825 -10.06 13.40 5.02
N ASN A 826 -9.75 12.19 5.46
CA ASN A 826 -8.43 11.86 6.00
C ASN A 826 -7.47 11.53 4.87
N LEU A 827 -6.53 12.45 4.59
CA LEU A 827 -5.61 12.33 3.45
C LEU A 827 -4.50 11.29 3.68
N ASP A 828 -4.31 10.85 4.92
CA ASP A 828 -3.45 9.70 5.27
C ASP A 828 -4.04 8.34 4.80
N VAL A 829 -5.30 8.30 4.32
CA VAL A 829 -6.00 7.05 3.93
C VAL A 829 -6.01 6.85 2.41
N GLU A 830 -5.52 5.68 1.96
CA GLU A 830 -5.50 5.33 0.53
C GLU A 830 -6.92 5.36 -0.06
N GLY A 831 -7.08 6.08 -1.18
CA GLY A 831 -8.35 6.26 -1.87
C GLY A 831 -9.23 7.41 -1.35
N ALA A 832 -8.93 8.05 -0.20
CA ALA A 832 -9.73 9.16 0.32
C ALA A 832 -9.79 10.37 -0.64
N LEU A 833 -8.68 10.70 -1.32
CA LEU A 833 -8.65 11.72 -2.38
C LEU A 833 -9.62 11.38 -3.54
N LYS A 834 -9.59 10.13 -4.01
CA LYS A 834 -10.47 9.64 -5.08
C LYS A 834 -11.93 9.64 -4.65
N SER A 835 -12.20 9.37 -3.37
CA SER A 835 -13.54 9.48 -2.79
C SER A 835 -14.02 10.93 -2.76
N PHE A 836 -13.17 11.88 -2.35
CA PHE A 836 -13.48 13.31 -2.39
C PHE A 836 -13.77 13.78 -3.81
N ASP A 837 -12.93 13.46 -4.79
CA ASP A 837 -13.14 13.85 -6.19
C ASP A 837 -14.44 13.25 -6.76
N THR A 838 -14.72 11.98 -6.46
CA THR A 838 -15.95 11.29 -6.87
C THR A 838 -17.18 11.97 -6.27
N GLU A 839 -17.23 12.13 -4.95
CA GLU A 839 -18.37 12.72 -4.25
C GLU A 839 -18.57 14.20 -4.59
N CYS A 840 -17.49 14.97 -4.74
CA CYS A 840 -17.55 16.37 -5.17
C CYS A 840 -18.06 16.49 -6.62
N SER A 841 -17.61 15.64 -7.54
CA SER A 841 -18.07 15.65 -8.95
C SER A 841 -19.56 15.27 -9.10
N ILE A 842 -20.07 14.41 -8.21
CA ILE A 842 -21.47 13.99 -8.21
C ILE A 842 -22.34 15.03 -7.49
N LEU A 843 -22.06 15.34 -6.23
CA LEU A 843 -22.90 16.20 -5.39
C LEU A 843 -23.00 17.66 -5.86
N CYS A 844 -21.99 18.20 -6.58
CA CYS A 844 -22.07 19.56 -7.11
C CYS A 844 -23.06 19.72 -8.29
N ASN A 845 -23.38 18.61 -8.99
CA ASN A 845 -24.14 18.64 -10.23
C ASN A 845 -25.56 18.06 -10.10
N ILE A 846 -25.78 17.09 -9.20
CA ILE A 846 -27.13 16.56 -8.90
C ILE A 846 -27.97 17.56 -8.09
N ARG A 847 -29.29 17.59 -8.34
CA ARG A 847 -30.25 18.43 -7.59
C ARG A 847 -31.61 17.74 -7.48
N HIS A 848 -31.89 17.18 -6.30
CA HIS A 848 -33.17 16.58 -5.95
C HIS A 848 -33.45 16.82 -4.45
N ARG A 849 -34.72 16.92 -4.06
CA ARG A 849 -35.12 17.28 -2.68
C ARG A 849 -34.65 16.26 -1.63
N ASN A 850 -34.62 14.97 -2.00
CA ASN A 850 -34.25 13.85 -1.14
C ASN A 850 -32.76 13.46 -1.27
N LEU A 851 -31.91 14.42 -1.64
CA LEU A 851 -30.46 14.28 -1.66
C LEU A 851 -29.86 15.37 -0.78
N VAL A 852 -28.74 15.10 -0.10
CA VAL A 852 -28.02 16.17 0.61
C VAL A 852 -27.46 17.18 -0.37
N LYS A 853 -27.67 18.46 -0.06
CA LYS A 853 -27.19 19.58 -0.83
C LYS A 853 -25.76 19.94 -0.41
N VAL A 854 -24.82 19.94 -1.34
CA VAL A 854 -23.56 20.68 -1.17
C VAL A 854 -23.86 22.17 -1.12
N ILE A 855 -23.44 22.82 -0.04
CA ILE A 855 -23.39 24.28 0.08
C ILE A 855 -22.15 24.76 -0.69
N THR A 856 -21.00 24.15 -0.41
CA THR A 856 -19.69 24.50 -0.99
C THR A 856 -18.63 23.43 -0.64
N CYS A 857 -17.40 23.58 -1.13
CA CYS A 857 -16.27 22.70 -0.82
C CYS A 857 -14.98 23.50 -0.56
N CYS A 858 -14.10 22.90 0.23
CA CYS A 858 -12.72 23.36 0.45
C CYS A 858 -11.75 22.30 -0.09
N SER A 859 -10.66 22.74 -0.71
CA SER A 859 -9.66 21.88 -1.35
C SER A 859 -8.32 22.61 -1.47
N ASN A 860 -7.52 22.60 -0.41
CA ASN A 860 -6.08 22.93 -0.44
C ASN A 860 -5.26 21.63 -0.35
N LEU A 861 -3.97 21.65 0.02
CA LEU A 861 -3.19 20.42 0.22
C LEU A 861 -3.66 19.66 1.46
N ASP A 862 -3.95 20.41 2.53
CA ASP A 862 -4.01 19.93 3.91
C ASP A 862 -5.43 19.51 4.32
N LEU A 863 -6.44 20.09 3.67
CA LEU A 863 -7.85 19.85 3.89
C LEU A 863 -8.58 19.63 2.56
N LYS A 864 -9.12 18.42 2.38
CA LYS A 864 -10.27 18.20 1.49
C LYS A 864 -11.52 18.15 2.36
N ALA A 865 -12.49 19.03 2.11
CA ALA A 865 -13.73 19.06 2.86
C ALA A 865 -14.95 19.41 2.00
N LEU A 866 -16.07 18.73 2.25
CA LEU A 866 -17.38 19.05 1.70
C LEU A 866 -18.25 19.69 2.77
N VAL A 867 -18.80 20.87 2.47
CA VAL A 867 -19.74 21.58 3.33
C VAL A 867 -21.15 21.28 2.83
N LEU A 868 -21.86 20.48 3.61
CA LEU A 868 -23.19 19.95 3.34
C LEU A 868 -24.24 20.67 4.20
N GLU A 869 -25.49 20.68 3.74
CA GLU A 869 -26.65 21.04 4.56
C GLU A 869 -26.71 20.16 5.83
N TYR A 870 -26.83 20.77 7.01
CA TYR A 870 -26.89 20.05 8.28
C TYR A 870 -28.27 19.40 8.49
N MET A 871 -28.28 18.16 8.97
CA MET A 871 -29.48 17.36 9.17
C MET A 871 -29.73 17.14 10.66
N PRO A 872 -30.52 17.99 11.33
CA PRO A 872 -30.58 18.07 12.80
C PRO A 872 -31.25 16.87 13.49
N LYS A 873 -31.89 15.96 12.75
CA LYS A 873 -32.42 14.70 13.31
C LYS A 873 -31.44 13.53 13.17
N GLY A 874 -30.27 13.72 12.55
CA GLY A 874 -29.26 12.66 12.39
C GLY A 874 -29.61 11.63 11.31
N ASN A 875 -29.21 10.38 11.50
CA ASN A 875 -29.37 9.27 10.54
C ASN A 875 -30.47 8.28 10.94
N LEU A 876 -31.06 7.59 9.96
CA LEU A 876 -32.15 6.63 10.16
C LEU A 876 -31.77 5.47 11.11
N SER A 877 -30.53 4.98 11.04
CA SER A 877 -30.01 3.94 11.95
C SER A 877 -30.16 4.34 13.43
N SER A 878 -29.84 5.59 13.75
CA SER A 878 -29.95 6.12 15.12
C SER A 878 -31.40 6.20 15.61
N TRP A 879 -32.37 6.34 14.70
CA TRP A 879 -33.80 6.29 15.02
C TRP A 879 -34.33 4.87 15.16
N LEU A 880 -33.91 3.94 14.30
CA LEU A 880 -34.33 2.54 14.40
C LEU A 880 -33.86 1.87 15.69
N TYR A 881 -32.68 2.24 16.21
CA TYR A 881 -32.01 1.54 17.32
C TYR A 881 -31.94 2.32 18.65
N SER A 882 -32.63 3.46 18.77
CA SER A 882 -32.70 4.24 20.03
C SER A 882 -34.01 3.97 20.79
N SER A 883 -33.95 4.03 22.13
CA SER A 883 -35.10 3.94 23.04
C SER A 883 -36.01 5.18 23.01
N ASP A 884 -35.49 6.32 22.56
CA ASP A 884 -36.10 7.63 22.83
C ASP A 884 -37.07 8.09 21.72
N TYR A 885 -37.26 7.25 20.69
CA TYR A 885 -37.94 7.61 19.44
C TYR A 885 -38.87 6.51 18.92
N CYS A 886 -40.16 6.59 19.25
CA CYS A 886 -41.18 5.71 18.65
C CYS A 886 -41.50 6.19 17.21
N GLN A 887 -41.12 5.42 16.19
CA GLN A 887 -41.49 5.67 14.79
C GLN A 887 -42.62 4.74 14.33
N ASN A 888 -43.83 5.29 14.17
CA ASN A 888 -44.97 4.58 13.62
C ASN A 888 -44.78 4.15 12.14
N ILE A 889 -45.65 3.25 11.66
CA ILE A 889 -45.61 2.69 10.31
C ILE A 889 -45.62 3.73 9.18
N VAL A 890 -46.33 4.86 9.37
CA VAL A 890 -46.49 5.90 8.35
C VAL A 890 -45.18 6.66 8.15
N GLN A 891 -44.53 7.06 9.23
CA GLN A 891 -43.26 7.81 9.17
C GLN A 891 -42.16 6.99 8.47
N ARG A 892 -42.08 5.68 8.77
CA ARG A 892 -41.11 4.77 8.13
C ARG A 892 -41.38 4.59 6.63
N LEU A 893 -42.65 4.47 6.24
CA LEU A 893 -43.04 4.38 4.83
C LEU A 893 -42.75 5.69 4.06
N GLU A 894 -42.93 6.85 4.69
CA GLU A 894 -42.58 8.15 4.10
C GLU A 894 -41.07 8.29 3.86
N ILE A 895 -40.25 7.95 4.86
CA ILE A 895 -38.79 7.92 4.75
C ILE A 895 -38.33 7.00 3.59
N MET A 896 -38.93 5.81 3.47
CA MET A 896 -38.62 4.89 2.38
C MET A 896 -39.08 5.40 1.00
N ILE A 897 -40.22 6.09 0.90
CA ILE A 897 -40.69 6.74 -0.34
C ILE A 897 -39.72 7.84 -0.79
N ASP A 898 -39.23 8.65 0.15
CA ASP A 898 -38.27 9.73 -0.14
C ASP A 898 -36.94 9.20 -0.68
N VAL A 899 -36.40 8.12 -0.07
CA VAL A 899 -35.21 7.43 -0.58
C VAL A 899 -35.46 6.81 -1.96
N ALA A 900 -36.63 6.21 -2.19
CA ALA A 900 -36.99 5.70 -3.52
C ALA A 900 -37.06 6.81 -4.58
N SER A 901 -37.51 8.02 -4.20
CA SER A 901 -37.51 9.19 -5.08
C SER A 901 -36.09 9.66 -5.41
N ALA A 902 -35.18 9.63 -4.44
CA ALA A 902 -33.76 9.94 -4.64
C ALA A 902 -33.09 8.98 -5.63
N LEU A 903 -33.26 7.67 -5.45
CA LEU A 903 -32.65 6.66 -6.32
C LEU A 903 -33.28 6.67 -7.73
N LYS A 904 -34.60 6.87 -7.85
CA LYS A 904 -35.27 7.10 -9.15
C LYS A 904 -34.61 8.23 -9.92
N TYR A 905 -34.33 9.36 -9.27
CA TYR A 905 -33.66 10.49 -9.90
C TYR A 905 -32.26 10.12 -10.40
N LEU A 906 -31.44 9.51 -9.54
CA LEU A 906 -30.07 9.08 -9.86
C LEU A 906 -29.99 8.04 -10.99
N HIS A 907 -30.95 7.11 -11.04
CA HIS A 907 -30.96 6.00 -12.01
C HIS A 907 -31.64 6.35 -13.34
N HIS A 908 -32.55 7.31 -13.37
CA HIS A 908 -33.48 7.51 -14.51
C HIS A 908 -33.73 8.95 -14.95
N GLU A 909 -33.39 9.97 -14.15
CA GLU A 909 -33.73 11.38 -14.45
C GLU A 909 -32.50 12.29 -14.59
N TYR A 910 -31.36 11.91 -14.02
CA TYR A 910 -30.08 12.56 -14.28
C TYR A 910 -29.52 12.15 -15.66
N THR A 911 -28.68 12.99 -16.27
CA THR A 911 -28.20 12.85 -17.66
C THR A 911 -27.34 11.60 -17.92
N SER A 912 -26.88 10.94 -16.86
CA SER A 912 -26.01 9.77 -16.92
C SER A 912 -26.25 8.94 -15.66
N PRO A 913 -26.61 7.64 -15.72
CA PRO A 913 -26.98 6.89 -14.53
C PRO A 913 -25.89 6.92 -13.45
N ILE A 914 -26.29 7.22 -12.22
CA ILE A 914 -25.42 7.23 -11.04
C ILE A 914 -25.83 6.06 -10.15
N VAL A 915 -24.87 5.21 -9.79
CA VAL A 915 -25.07 4.10 -8.84
C VAL A 915 -24.34 4.43 -7.55
N HIS A 916 -25.04 4.35 -6.42
CA HIS A 916 -24.56 4.79 -5.11
C HIS A 916 -23.57 3.81 -4.48
N CYS A 917 -23.80 2.51 -4.67
CA CYS A 917 -22.93 1.41 -4.23
C CYS A 917 -22.79 1.22 -2.70
N ASP A 918 -23.37 2.08 -1.85
CA ASP A 918 -23.29 1.98 -0.38
C ASP A 918 -24.56 2.50 0.31
N LEU A 919 -25.73 2.01 -0.10
CA LEU A 919 -27.01 2.44 0.45
C LEU A 919 -27.37 1.63 1.72
N LYS A 920 -27.54 2.32 2.86
CA LYS A 920 -27.82 1.74 4.19
C LYS A 920 -28.40 2.80 5.15
N PRO A 921 -29.08 2.46 6.27
CA PRO A 921 -29.66 3.44 7.19
C PRO A 921 -28.71 4.48 7.79
N ASN A 922 -27.40 4.21 7.88
CA ASN A 922 -26.42 5.21 8.31
C ASN A 922 -26.28 6.36 7.30
N ASN A 923 -26.53 6.08 6.01
CA ASN A 923 -26.37 7.00 4.88
C ASN A 923 -27.71 7.66 4.45
N ILE A 924 -28.76 7.49 5.27
CA ILE A 924 -30.04 8.18 5.15
C ILE A 924 -30.14 9.18 6.29
N LEU A 925 -30.08 10.48 5.99
CA LEU A 925 -30.24 11.54 6.98
C LEU A 925 -31.66 12.11 6.97
N LEU A 926 -32.08 12.66 8.11
CA LEU A 926 -33.42 13.24 8.33
C LEU A 926 -33.30 14.74 8.69
N ASP A 927 -34.07 15.59 8.01
CA ASP A 927 -34.14 17.03 8.29
C ASP A 927 -35.23 17.39 9.33
N GLU A 928 -35.48 18.68 9.56
CA GLU A 928 -36.39 19.15 10.62
C GLU A 928 -37.82 18.60 10.48
N ASP A 929 -38.29 18.42 9.24
CA ASP A 929 -39.61 17.93 8.85
C ASP A 929 -39.64 16.39 8.68
N MET A 930 -38.60 15.67 9.12
CA MET A 930 -38.41 14.22 8.95
C MET A 930 -38.31 13.75 7.48
N VAL A 931 -38.04 14.64 6.54
CA VAL A 931 -37.87 14.31 5.11
C VAL A 931 -36.52 13.59 4.93
N ALA A 932 -36.54 12.45 4.24
CA ALA A 932 -35.34 11.63 4.09
C ALA A 932 -34.43 12.12 2.95
N ARG A 933 -33.13 12.14 3.20
CA ARG A 933 -32.09 12.62 2.28
C ARG A 933 -30.89 11.68 2.24
N VAL A 934 -30.56 11.20 1.04
CA VAL A 934 -29.48 10.22 0.82
C VAL A 934 -28.11 10.92 0.75
N VAL A 935 -27.08 10.33 1.38
CA VAL A 935 -25.72 10.91 1.54
C VAL A 935 -24.59 9.90 1.32
N ASP A 936 -23.35 10.37 1.30
CA ASP A 936 -22.10 9.59 1.15
C ASP A 936 -21.90 8.93 -0.23
N PHE A 937 -21.60 9.76 -1.23
CA PHE A 937 -21.34 9.29 -2.60
C PHE A 937 -19.87 8.88 -2.83
N GLY A 938 -19.12 8.61 -1.76
CA GLY A 938 -17.66 8.40 -1.81
C GLY A 938 -17.22 7.23 -2.71
N ILE A 939 -17.99 6.14 -2.75
CA ILE A 939 -17.72 4.97 -3.60
C ILE A 939 -18.69 4.83 -4.78
N SER A 940 -19.44 5.88 -5.13
CA SER A 940 -20.41 5.87 -6.23
C SER A 940 -19.77 5.69 -7.61
N LYS A 941 -20.59 5.42 -8.63
CA LYS A 941 -20.17 5.22 -10.03
C LYS A 941 -21.06 6.00 -11.00
N LEU A 942 -20.42 6.82 -11.85
CA LEU A 942 -21.06 7.53 -12.95
C LEU A 942 -20.91 6.69 -14.24
N PHE A 943 -22.01 6.35 -14.90
CA PHE A 943 -21.99 5.57 -16.14
C PHE A 943 -21.88 6.49 -17.36
N LYS A 944 -21.14 6.07 -18.39
CA LYS A 944 -21.14 6.73 -19.72
C LYS A 944 -22.33 6.23 -20.54
N GLU A 945 -22.78 6.99 -21.53
CA GLU A 945 -24.03 6.76 -22.27
C GLU A 945 -24.18 5.33 -22.85
N ASP A 946 -23.07 4.71 -23.29
CA ASP A 946 -23.04 3.35 -23.83
C ASP A 946 -22.88 2.22 -22.78
N GLN A 947 -22.58 2.55 -21.51
CA GLN A 947 -22.26 1.57 -20.47
C GLN A 947 -23.43 1.35 -19.50
N ARG A 948 -23.69 0.08 -19.14
CA ARG A 948 -24.76 -0.32 -18.20
C ARG A 948 -24.32 -1.25 -17.07
N ILE A 949 -23.12 -1.84 -17.20
CA ILE A 949 -22.46 -2.62 -16.14
C ILE A 949 -21.01 -2.13 -16.10
N LEU A 950 -20.46 -1.98 -14.88
CA LEU A 950 -19.05 -1.67 -14.63
C LEU A 950 -18.48 -2.71 -13.66
N GLN A 951 -17.19 -3.05 -13.79
CA GLN A 951 -16.50 -3.85 -12.78
C GLN A 951 -15.66 -2.95 -11.86
N THR A 952 -15.59 -3.29 -10.57
CA THR A 952 -14.76 -2.57 -9.60
C THR A 952 -14.05 -3.51 -8.62
N LYS A 953 -13.13 -2.95 -7.83
CA LYS A 953 -12.50 -3.61 -6.67
C LYS A 953 -12.90 -2.97 -5.33
N THR A 954 -13.73 -1.92 -5.35
CA THR A 954 -14.23 -1.24 -4.14
C THR A 954 -15.55 -1.87 -3.73
N LEU A 955 -15.57 -2.57 -2.60
CA LEU A 955 -16.78 -3.17 -2.01
C LEU A 955 -17.59 -2.12 -1.22
N GLY A 956 -18.90 -2.33 -1.13
CA GLY A 956 -19.81 -1.58 -0.26
C GLY A 956 -19.99 -2.24 1.12
N THR A 957 -20.95 -1.78 1.90
CA THR A 957 -21.18 -2.33 3.26
C THR A 957 -21.71 -3.77 3.23
N ILE A 958 -21.05 -4.64 3.99
CA ILE A 958 -21.43 -6.05 4.21
C ILE A 958 -22.88 -6.15 4.70
N GLY A 959 -23.64 -7.13 4.19
CA GLY A 959 -25.06 -7.32 4.48
C GLY A 959 -26.01 -6.58 3.54
N TYR A 960 -25.60 -5.46 2.93
CA TYR A 960 -26.43 -4.68 1.99
C TYR A 960 -26.03 -4.89 0.52
N MET A 961 -24.78 -5.29 0.25
CA MET A 961 -24.30 -5.54 -1.11
C MET A 961 -25.12 -6.61 -1.84
N ALA A 962 -25.44 -6.34 -3.10
CA ALA A 962 -26.02 -7.32 -4.01
C ALA A 962 -25.05 -8.48 -4.29
N PRO A 963 -25.53 -9.72 -4.50
CA PRO A 963 -24.69 -10.90 -4.71
C PRO A 963 -23.64 -10.73 -5.82
N GLU A 964 -24.04 -10.19 -6.98
CA GLU A 964 -23.15 -9.98 -8.13
C GLU A 964 -22.06 -8.94 -7.85
N TYR A 965 -22.38 -7.92 -7.06
CA TYR A 965 -21.45 -6.88 -6.67
C TYR A 965 -20.44 -7.43 -5.64
N GLY A 966 -20.92 -8.12 -4.60
CA GLY A 966 -20.07 -8.73 -3.58
C GLY A 966 -19.16 -9.84 -4.11
N SER A 967 -19.62 -10.67 -5.06
CA SER A 967 -18.85 -11.84 -5.54
C SER A 967 -17.94 -11.58 -6.74
N THR A 968 -18.28 -10.64 -7.62
CA THR A 968 -17.53 -10.40 -8.88
C THR A 968 -17.13 -8.95 -9.11
N GLY A 969 -17.54 -8.04 -8.22
CA GLY A 969 -17.32 -6.60 -8.37
C GLY A 969 -18.17 -5.95 -9.48
N LEU A 970 -19.19 -6.64 -10.00
CA LEU A 970 -20.08 -6.12 -11.05
C LEU A 970 -21.13 -5.18 -10.46
N ILE A 971 -21.15 -3.94 -10.95
CA ILE A 971 -22.06 -2.87 -10.53
C ILE A 971 -23.01 -2.53 -11.70
N SER A 972 -24.29 -2.45 -11.38
CA SER A 972 -25.34 -1.80 -12.17
C SER A 972 -26.29 -1.07 -11.23
N THR A 973 -27.29 -0.33 -11.76
CA THR A 973 -28.34 0.28 -10.92
C THR A 973 -29.11 -0.74 -10.07
N MET A 974 -29.10 -2.02 -10.43
CA MET A 974 -29.74 -3.09 -9.67
C MET A 974 -29.01 -3.46 -8.37
N ALA A 975 -27.76 -3.04 -8.19
CA ALA A 975 -27.04 -3.20 -6.92
C ALA A 975 -27.60 -2.27 -5.83
N ASP A 976 -27.95 -1.03 -6.19
CA ASP A 976 -28.65 -0.09 -5.31
C ASP A 976 -30.08 -0.58 -5.00
N VAL A 977 -30.77 -1.21 -5.96
CA VAL A 977 -32.13 -1.77 -5.76
C VAL A 977 -32.10 -2.88 -4.70
N TYR A 978 -31.13 -3.79 -4.76
CA TYR A 978 -30.95 -4.84 -3.74
C TYR A 978 -30.67 -4.21 -2.38
N SER A 979 -29.72 -3.26 -2.31
CA SER A 979 -29.38 -2.53 -1.09
C SER A 979 -30.60 -1.82 -0.47
N TYR A 980 -31.45 -1.24 -1.32
CA TYR A 980 -32.71 -0.61 -0.93
C TYR A 980 -33.74 -1.61 -0.39
N GLY A 981 -33.83 -2.81 -0.98
CA GLY A 981 -34.69 -3.88 -0.48
C GLY A 981 -34.25 -4.45 0.87
N ILE A 982 -32.94 -4.61 1.11
CA ILE A 982 -32.41 -4.97 2.45
C ILE A 982 -32.74 -3.86 3.46
N MET A 983 -32.55 -2.59 3.10
CA MET A 983 -32.88 -1.46 3.97
C MET A 983 -34.38 -1.34 4.27
N LEU A 984 -35.26 -1.72 3.32
CA LEU A 984 -36.70 -1.86 3.58
C LEU A 984 -36.98 -2.92 4.65
N MET A 985 -36.38 -4.11 4.54
CA MET A 985 -36.54 -5.18 5.53
C MET A 985 -36.09 -4.73 6.92
N GLU A 986 -34.89 -4.16 7.03
CA GLU A 986 -34.37 -3.60 8.29
C GLU A 986 -35.30 -2.55 8.90
N THR A 987 -35.78 -1.60 8.09
CA THR A 987 -36.61 -0.47 8.55
C THR A 987 -37.90 -0.93 9.25
N PHE A 988 -38.49 -2.05 8.82
CA PHE A 988 -39.74 -2.59 9.39
C PHE A 988 -39.56 -3.80 10.31
N THR A 989 -38.36 -4.40 10.40
CA THR A 989 -38.05 -5.49 11.35
C THR A 989 -37.20 -5.04 12.54
N LYS A 990 -36.57 -3.85 12.49
CA LYS A 990 -35.60 -3.37 13.49
C LYS A 990 -34.47 -4.38 13.73
N LYS A 991 -34.08 -5.08 12.66
CA LYS A 991 -32.96 -6.02 12.61
C LYS A 991 -31.95 -5.57 11.57
N LYS A 992 -30.66 -5.62 11.92
CA LYS A 992 -29.55 -5.34 11.00
C LYS A 992 -29.30 -6.57 10.14
N PRO A 993 -28.87 -6.45 8.87
CA PRO A 993 -28.43 -7.62 8.09
C PRO A 993 -27.13 -8.27 8.65
N THR A 994 -26.54 -7.68 9.69
CA THR A 994 -25.41 -8.21 10.48
C THR A 994 -25.79 -8.42 11.96
N ASP A 995 -27.08 -8.63 12.28
CA ASP A 995 -27.53 -9.07 13.61
C ASP A 995 -27.11 -10.55 13.83
N PRO A 996 -26.68 -10.98 15.04
CA PRO A 996 -26.20 -12.34 15.29
C PRO A 996 -27.20 -13.48 15.03
N ILE A 997 -28.49 -13.18 14.77
CA ILE A 997 -29.43 -14.21 14.27
C ILE A 997 -29.15 -14.63 12.82
N PHE A 998 -28.33 -13.88 12.07
CA PHE A 998 -28.04 -14.12 10.65
C PHE A 998 -26.65 -14.75 10.44
N GLU A 999 -26.42 -15.90 11.09
CA GLU A 999 -25.20 -16.69 10.93
C GLU A 999 -25.38 -17.87 9.95
N GLY A 1000 -24.28 -18.31 9.32
CA GLY A 1000 -24.29 -19.44 8.38
C GLY A 1000 -25.04 -19.13 7.07
N GLU A 1001 -26.05 -19.94 6.74
CA GLU A 1001 -26.87 -19.74 5.54
C GLU A 1001 -28.10 -18.84 5.76
N LEU A 1002 -28.39 -18.42 6.99
CA LEU A 1002 -29.59 -17.66 7.31
C LEU A 1002 -29.36 -16.16 7.10
N THR A 1003 -29.66 -15.67 5.90
CA THR A 1003 -29.62 -14.22 5.60
C THR A 1003 -30.93 -13.54 6.00
N MET A 1004 -30.91 -12.21 6.21
CA MET A 1004 -32.12 -11.40 6.41
C MET A 1004 -33.18 -11.66 5.33
N ARG A 1005 -32.79 -11.72 4.06
CA ARG A 1005 -33.72 -12.04 2.96
C ARG A 1005 -34.34 -13.42 3.17
N ARG A 1006 -33.54 -14.44 3.50
CA ARG A 1006 -34.03 -15.81 3.73
C ARG A 1006 -35.00 -15.88 4.91
N TRP A 1007 -34.71 -15.19 6.00
CA TRP A 1007 -35.59 -15.07 7.17
C TRP A 1007 -36.93 -14.40 6.83
N VAL A 1008 -36.92 -13.34 6.01
CA VAL A 1008 -38.14 -12.70 5.50
C VAL A 1008 -38.90 -13.63 4.55
N VAL A 1009 -38.23 -14.36 3.64
CA VAL A 1009 -38.86 -15.39 2.78
C VAL A 1009 -39.53 -16.48 3.61
N GLU A 1010 -38.83 -17.04 4.60
CA GLU A 1010 -39.33 -18.12 5.46
C GLU A 1010 -40.48 -17.67 6.38
N SER A 1011 -40.68 -16.35 6.54
CA SER A 1011 -41.79 -15.74 7.31
C SER A 1011 -42.96 -15.26 6.44
N PHE A 1012 -42.82 -15.22 5.11
CA PHE A 1012 -43.77 -14.54 4.22
C PHE A 1012 -44.77 -15.50 3.56
N PRO A 1013 -46.08 -15.16 3.48
CA PRO A 1013 -46.73 -13.99 4.08
C PRO A 1013 -47.25 -14.23 5.51
N ASP A 1014 -47.58 -15.47 5.86
CA ASP A 1014 -48.50 -15.78 6.98
C ASP A 1014 -47.91 -15.58 8.38
N ALA A 1015 -46.58 -15.51 8.51
CA ALA A 1015 -45.88 -15.28 9.78
C ALA A 1015 -45.25 -13.87 9.87
N ILE A 1016 -45.48 -12.99 8.90
CA ILE A 1016 -44.70 -11.75 8.76
C ILE A 1016 -44.81 -10.83 9.98
N MET A 1017 -45.97 -10.80 10.64
CA MET A 1017 -46.21 -10.01 11.86
C MET A 1017 -45.42 -10.51 13.08
N GLN A 1018 -44.79 -11.69 13.02
CA GLN A 1018 -43.90 -12.20 14.08
C GLN A 1018 -42.48 -11.65 13.98
N ILE A 1019 -42.09 -11.08 12.82
CA ILE A 1019 -40.76 -10.53 12.58
C ILE A 1019 -40.73 -8.99 12.44
N VAL A 1020 -41.90 -8.36 12.48
CA VAL A 1020 -42.07 -6.90 12.47
C VAL A 1020 -41.65 -6.31 13.82
N ASP A 1021 -41.06 -5.12 13.77
CA ASP A 1021 -40.76 -4.33 14.95
C ASP A 1021 -42.04 -3.96 15.72
N ILE A 1022 -42.09 -4.27 17.01
CA ILE A 1022 -43.26 -4.03 17.86
C ILE A 1022 -43.62 -2.54 17.95
N ASP A 1023 -42.64 -1.64 17.82
CA ASP A 1023 -42.85 -0.17 17.80
C ASP A 1023 -43.55 0.33 16.52
N VAL A 1024 -43.88 -0.57 15.57
CA VAL A 1024 -44.66 -0.28 14.36
C VAL A 1024 -46.15 -0.57 14.58
N VAL A 1025 -46.51 -1.29 15.64
CA VAL A 1025 -47.87 -1.75 15.94
C VAL A 1025 -48.41 -1.03 17.18
N ASP A 1026 -48.95 0.18 16.99
CA ASP A 1026 -49.64 0.94 18.04
C ASP A 1026 -50.70 0.07 18.76
N GLU A 1027 -50.82 0.21 20.09
CA GLU A 1027 -51.65 -0.65 20.98
C GLU A 1027 -53.18 -0.61 20.75
N VAL A 1028 -53.65 0.01 19.65
CA VAL A 1028 -55.08 0.14 19.32
C VAL A 1028 -55.55 -1.03 18.47
N GLU A 1029 -56.17 -2.03 19.12
CA GLU A 1029 -56.62 -3.30 18.51
C GLU A 1029 -57.40 -3.17 17.19
N GLU A 1030 -58.13 -2.07 16.98
CA GLU A 1030 -59.03 -1.86 15.84
C GLU A 1030 -58.34 -1.86 14.46
N ASN A 1031 -57.01 -1.73 14.36
CA ASN A 1031 -56.31 -1.56 13.07
C ASN A 1031 -55.34 -2.68 12.63
N ILE A 1032 -55.18 -3.77 13.40
CA ILE A 1032 -54.14 -4.79 13.17
C ILE A 1032 -54.13 -5.34 11.73
N ARG A 1033 -55.29 -5.72 11.15
CA ARG A 1033 -55.37 -6.25 9.77
C ARG A 1033 -54.96 -5.23 8.69
N SER A 1034 -55.12 -3.93 8.95
CA SER A 1034 -54.70 -2.87 8.04
C SER A 1034 -53.19 -2.70 8.05
N ILE A 1035 -52.57 -2.83 9.24
CA ILE A 1035 -51.12 -2.83 9.45
C ILE A 1035 -50.50 -4.06 8.78
N GLU A 1036 -51.04 -5.26 9.05
CA GLU A 1036 -50.67 -6.53 8.43
C GLU A 1036 -50.66 -6.46 6.90
N ARG A 1037 -51.76 -6.02 6.28
CA ARG A 1037 -51.83 -5.85 4.81
C ARG A 1037 -50.80 -4.85 4.27
N CYS A 1038 -50.49 -3.79 5.04
CA CYS A 1038 -49.47 -2.80 4.68
C CYS A 1038 -48.07 -3.42 4.72
N ILE A 1039 -47.70 -4.06 5.83
CA ILE A 1039 -46.44 -4.79 5.99
C ILE A 1039 -46.25 -5.85 4.91
N THR A 1040 -47.23 -6.71 4.66
CA THR A 1040 -47.14 -7.74 3.62
C THR A 1040 -46.91 -7.14 2.23
N SER A 1041 -47.51 -5.97 1.95
CA SER A 1041 -47.28 -5.25 0.69
C SER A 1041 -45.86 -4.66 0.59
N ILE A 1042 -45.29 -4.22 1.71
CA ILE A 1042 -43.93 -3.66 1.81
C ILE A 1042 -42.87 -4.77 1.74
N MET A 1043 -43.04 -5.85 2.49
CA MET A 1043 -42.10 -6.98 2.53
C MET A 1043 -42.09 -7.75 1.21
N GLY A 1044 -43.24 -7.94 0.56
CA GLY A 1044 -43.29 -8.51 -0.79
C GLY A 1044 -42.53 -7.66 -1.81
N LEU A 1045 -42.64 -6.32 -1.70
CA LEU A 1045 -41.84 -5.40 -2.54
C LEU A 1045 -40.34 -5.47 -2.22
N ALA A 1046 -39.95 -5.62 -0.94
CA ALA A 1046 -38.56 -5.79 -0.54
C ALA A 1046 -37.95 -7.10 -1.06
N LEU A 1047 -38.74 -8.19 -1.09
CA LEU A 1047 -38.36 -9.47 -1.71
C LEU A 1047 -38.17 -9.33 -3.24
N GLU A 1048 -39.07 -8.63 -3.94
CA GLU A 1048 -38.91 -8.31 -5.37
C GLU A 1048 -37.69 -7.41 -5.66
N CYS A 1049 -37.31 -6.53 -4.72
CA CYS A 1049 -36.09 -5.73 -4.83
C CYS A 1049 -34.81 -6.56 -4.59
N THR A 1050 -34.89 -7.70 -3.90
CA THR A 1050 -33.73 -8.50 -3.46
C THR A 1050 -33.59 -9.83 -4.18
N SER A 1051 -34.16 -10.01 -5.38
CA SER A 1051 -33.87 -11.24 -6.15
C SER A 1051 -32.37 -11.39 -6.43
N ASP A 1052 -31.89 -12.63 -6.46
CA ASP A 1052 -30.46 -12.91 -6.66
C ASP A 1052 -30.01 -12.52 -8.06
N LEU A 1053 -30.89 -12.63 -9.06
CA LEU A 1053 -30.65 -12.20 -10.44
C LEU A 1053 -30.96 -10.70 -10.64
N PRO A 1054 -30.02 -9.89 -11.18
CA PRO A 1054 -30.24 -8.46 -11.40
C PRO A 1054 -31.40 -8.12 -12.36
N GLU A 1055 -31.65 -8.96 -13.37
CA GLU A 1055 -32.68 -8.72 -14.39
C GLU A 1055 -34.12 -8.84 -13.85
N GLU A 1056 -34.30 -9.56 -12.74
CA GLU A 1056 -35.61 -9.78 -12.09
C GLU A 1056 -36.00 -8.63 -11.16
N ARG A 1057 -35.04 -7.81 -10.72
CA ARG A 1057 -35.27 -6.72 -9.76
C ARG A 1057 -36.07 -5.58 -10.40
N LEU A 1058 -37.04 -5.04 -9.66
CA LEU A 1058 -37.81 -3.88 -10.10
C LEU A 1058 -36.94 -2.63 -10.27
N LYS A 1059 -37.32 -1.74 -11.18
CA LYS A 1059 -36.65 -0.44 -11.36
C LYS A 1059 -37.16 0.58 -10.35
N MET A 1060 -36.31 1.48 -9.87
CA MET A 1060 -36.66 2.45 -8.82
C MET A 1060 -37.87 3.33 -9.16
N LYS A 1061 -38.10 3.62 -10.45
CA LYS A 1061 -39.32 4.31 -10.91
C LYS A 1061 -40.62 3.55 -10.59
N ASP A 1062 -40.59 2.21 -10.66
CA ASP A 1062 -41.75 1.33 -10.50
C ASP A 1062 -41.94 0.98 -9.01
N ILE A 1063 -40.83 0.82 -8.28
CA ILE A 1063 -40.80 0.70 -6.81
C ILE A 1063 -41.46 1.93 -6.14
N LEU A 1064 -41.08 3.15 -6.55
CA LEU A 1064 -41.66 4.38 -6.01
C LEU A 1064 -43.18 4.45 -6.21
N ILE A 1065 -43.68 4.09 -7.39
CA ILE A 1065 -45.12 4.06 -7.70
C ILE A 1065 -45.84 3.06 -6.79
N ARG A 1066 -45.23 1.90 -6.53
CA ARG A 1066 -45.82 0.86 -5.68
C ARG A 1066 -45.86 1.26 -4.21
N LEU A 1067 -44.83 1.91 -3.68
CA LEU A 1067 -44.82 2.48 -2.32
C LEU A 1067 -45.85 3.62 -2.16
N GLN A 1068 -45.95 4.51 -3.15
CA GLN A 1068 -46.98 5.56 -3.16
C GLN A 1068 -48.39 4.97 -3.20
N LYS A 1069 -48.60 3.88 -3.95
CA LYS A 1069 -49.87 3.14 -3.94
C LYS A 1069 -50.17 2.52 -2.56
N ILE A 1070 -49.18 1.86 -1.93
CA ILE A 1070 -49.33 1.30 -0.57
C ILE A 1070 -49.74 2.40 0.42
N LYS A 1071 -49.09 3.58 0.35
CA LYS A 1071 -49.45 4.73 1.20
C LYS A 1071 -50.88 5.25 0.95
N ILE A 1072 -51.36 5.24 -0.29
CA ILE A 1072 -52.73 5.68 -0.63
C ILE A 1072 -53.78 4.66 -0.20
N GLU A 1073 -53.45 3.36 -0.21
CA GLU A 1073 -54.33 2.29 0.26
C GLU A 1073 -54.38 2.15 1.80
N PHE A 1074 -53.69 3.01 2.54
CA PHE A 1074 -53.65 3.07 4.01
C PHE A 1074 -54.08 4.47 4.49
N PRO A 1075 -55.34 4.66 4.96
CA PRO A 1075 -55.89 5.99 5.23
C PRO A 1075 -55.34 6.62 6.53
N PRO A 1076 -55.12 7.95 6.58
CA PRO A 1076 -54.61 8.62 7.77
C PRO A 1076 -55.69 8.82 8.84
N GLY A 1077 -55.64 7.99 9.90
CA GLY A 1077 -56.56 8.08 11.05
C GLY A 1077 -55.89 8.15 12.43
N ILE A 1078 -54.60 7.82 12.55
CA ILE A 1078 -53.90 7.75 13.84
C ILE A 1078 -52.94 8.94 13.97
N THR A 1079 -53.33 9.92 14.78
CA THR A 1079 -52.45 11.02 15.25
C THR A 1079 -52.87 11.43 16.66
N MET A 1080 -52.01 11.20 17.67
CA MET A 1080 -52.02 12.06 18.85
C MET A 1080 -50.71 12.09 19.65
N ARG A 1081 -50.27 13.33 19.93
CA ARG A 1081 -49.58 13.81 21.15
C ARG A 1081 -48.25 13.16 21.59
N ILE A 1082 -47.20 13.90 21.29
CA ILE A 1082 -46.12 14.20 22.25
C ILE A 1082 -46.72 14.60 23.60
N SER A 1083 -46.13 14.15 24.71
CA SER A 1083 -46.32 14.77 26.03
C SER A 1083 -45.03 14.71 26.86
N ARG A 1084 -44.28 15.81 26.82
CA ARG A 1084 -43.38 16.19 27.92
C ARG A 1084 -44.23 16.96 28.93
N ASP A 1085 -44.45 16.43 30.13
CA ASP A 1085 -44.69 17.17 31.38
C ASP A 1085 -45.00 16.20 32.54
N ALA A 1086 -43.95 15.68 33.19
CA ALA A 1086 -44.08 14.83 34.39
C ALA A 1086 -42.78 14.72 35.23
N LEU A 1087 -42.01 15.81 35.44
CA LEU A 1087 -40.83 15.75 36.33
C LEU A 1087 -40.42 17.09 36.99
N VAL A 1088 -41.38 17.80 37.59
CA VAL A 1088 -41.12 18.88 38.55
C VAL A 1088 -42.11 18.77 39.72
N GLN A 1089 -41.67 19.14 40.93
CA GLN A 1089 -42.41 19.11 42.20
C GLN A 1089 -42.61 17.73 42.86
N GLN A 1090 -41.61 17.27 43.61
CA GLN A 1090 -41.70 17.33 45.08
C GLN A 1090 -40.38 17.82 45.67
N GLY A 1091 -40.44 18.79 46.59
CA GLY A 1091 -39.37 19.11 47.55
C GLY A 1091 -39.72 18.54 48.94
N PRO A 1092 -39.14 19.03 50.05
CA PRO A 1092 -38.38 20.29 50.19
C PRO A 1092 -36.94 20.25 49.66
#